data_AF-A0A6I5IZP7-F1
#
_entry.id   AF-A0A6I5IZP7-F1
#
_cell.length_a   1.000
_cell.length_b   1.000
_cell.length_c   1.000
_cell.angle_alpha   90.00
_cell.angle_beta   90.00
_cell.angle_gamma   90.00
#
_symmetry.space_group_name_H-M   'P 1'
#
loop_
_entity.id
_entity.type
_entity.pdbx_description
1 polymer ?
#
loop_
_entity_poly.entity_id
_entity_poly.type
_entity_poly.pdbx_seq_one_letter_code
_entity_poly.pdbx_strand_id
1 'polypeptide(L)'
;MNNLSQLLTPKSVAVVGASVRTFRAGNIVMKNLLQGGFEGAIMPVTPYYPAVCGVLAYKTIDSLPVIPDIAILCTHASRNVTLFKQLAEKGVSNVIVLSADMYANDAQDHEIQQQCNDIAKRSGMRILGPNSLGLILPWCHFNGSFSPVTAIKGNLAFISQSAAVCTTILDWANDKQIGFSAFVSLGNASDIDFSDLLDCLSTDRHTDAILLYVDTIKDARRFLSAARAASRNRRILVLKGGRTAAGRKAAQRHTGGDNTLDSIYDSAIRRTGMLRVHNTHELFAAVETLTHAVPLRGERLAIITNGGGPAIMAIDALLERGGQLAKLSPDIYNELNQNLPPSWSHGNPIDIVGDADAQRYITALNIVLESDDVDAILIMHSPSAIAHSQQTAQAIVELLKNHPRARRFNILTNWSGELTARPARQIFTHAGIPTYRTPESAVVAFMHLVEYRRNQKHLMETPSTAEAVHSSEVSSAKNWIEEHLVEQPSIHLDTHQIGAFFKWFHFAVLPTWMASDASEAVHIAETIGYPVAVKLRSPDIAHKSDVQGVMLNLRNSSEVANAAQAILDRSQISYPSARIHGLLVQAMAKLAGGEELRIKVKHDTTFGPVILLGQGGSEWDESIDAEAALPPLNMTLARYLIIRAISSGKIRLQKQPTPIDIHGLSEFLVRISQIVVDCPQVYELDIHPVLVNGDQFTILDADLTLKRFSGDAQSRLAIRPYPSELIDEFIDKDGEQVILRPILPEDEPLHAEFIQRVSKEDLYKRFFSDVGEFNHEALANLTQIDYDREMAFVAIRHQHGQPEIIGVSRALINHENSDAEFAILIRSDLKGKGLGTVLMKKIIDYCKGKKTLQLSGMTMPSNRGMLTLAQKMGFSIDIHFEDGEANMVLPLSSGYALPN
;
A
#
# COMPACT_ATOMS: atom_id res chain seq x y z
N MET A 1 -14.13 -23.31 9.37
CA MET A 1 -14.98 -22.12 9.18
C MET A 1 -14.20 -20.91 9.65
N ASN A 2 -14.20 -19.81 8.91
CA ASN A 2 -13.43 -18.60 9.20
C ASN A 2 -13.93 -17.93 10.49
N ASN A 3 -13.12 -17.92 11.56
CA ASN A 3 -13.54 -17.41 12.88
C ASN A 3 -13.95 -15.92 12.85
N LEU A 4 -13.40 -15.12 11.92
CA LEU A 4 -13.75 -13.70 11.73
C LEU A 4 -15.13 -13.50 11.09
N SER A 5 -15.67 -14.49 10.36
CA SER A 5 -17.01 -14.38 9.78
C SER A 5 -18.09 -14.21 10.84
N GLN A 6 -17.95 -14.92 11.97
CA GLN A 6 -18.84 -14.81 13.14
C GLN A 6 -18.75 -13.44 13.82
N LEU A 7 -17.59 -12.75 13.74
CA LEU A 7 -17.44 -11.39 14.26
C LEU A 7 -18.21 -10.36 13.42
N LEU A 8 -18.24 -10.55 12.10
CA LEU A 8 -18.87 -9.61 11.15
C LEU A 8 -20.33 -9.94 10.81
N THR A 9 -20.80 -11.15 11.16
CA THR A 9 -22.20 -11.57 11.00
C THR A 9 -22.73 -12.34 12.23
N PRO A 10 -22.68 -11.72 13.43
CA PRO A 10 -23.03 -12.42 14.67
C PRO A 10 -24.52 -12.75 14.76
N LYS A 11 -24.85 -13.91 15.33
CA LYS A 11 -26.22 -14.34 15.65
C LYS A 11 -26.47 -14.41 17.15
N SER A 12 -25.43 -14.30 17.96
CA SER A 12 -25.50 -14.34 19.42
C SER A 12 -24.36 -13.56 20.06
N VAL A 13 -24.64 -12.91 21.19
CA VAL A 13 -23.67 -12.08 21.91
C VAL A 13 -23.83 -12.23 23.42
N ALA A 14 -22.72 -12.42 24.13
CA ALA A 14 -22.66 -12.33 25.58
C ALA A 14 -22.05 -10.99 26.03
N VAL A 15 -22.72 -10.27 26.92
CA VAL A 15 -22.21 -9.01 27.48
C VAL A 15 -21.72 -9.27 28.91
N VAL A 16 -20.41 -9.48 29.05
CA VAL A 16 -19.77 -9.82 30.32
C VAL A 16 -19.46 -8.56 31.10
N GLY A 17 -20.02 -8.43 32.30
CA GLY A 17 -20.03 -7.17 33.05
C GLY A 17 -21.27 -6.31 32.78
N ALA A 18 -22.35 -6.91 32.28
CA ALA A 18 -23.65 -6.25 32.12
C ALA A 18 -24.12 -5.62 33.45
N SER A 19 -24.75 -4.44 33.35
CA SER A 19 -25.08 -3.62 34.51
C SER A 19 -26.33 -2.77 34.30
N VAL A 20 -27.13 -2.60 35.34
CA VAL A 20 -28.25 -1.63 35.37
C VAL A 20 -27.80 -0.20 35.72
N ARG A 21 -26.60 -0.04 36.29
CA ARG A 21 -26.04 1.28 36.63
C ARG A 21 -25.75 2.06 35.35
N THR A 22 -26.32 3.26 35.27
CA THR A 22 -26.10 4.20 34.16
C THR A 22 -24.63 4.55 34.00
N PHE A 23 -24.22 4.87 32.77
CA PHE A 23 -22.86 5.25 32.37
C PHE A 23 -21.77 4.17 32.52
N ARG A 24 -22.09 2.95 32.98
CA ARG A 24 -21.17 1.81 32.88
C ARG A 24 -21.14 1.24 31.46
N ALA A 25 -19.98 0.75 31.03
CA ALA A 25 -19.78 0.07 29.74
C ALA A 25 -20.85 -0.97 29.44
N GLY A 26 -21.05 -1.92 30.36
CA GLY A 26 -22.04 -2.99 30.18
C GLY A 26 -23.50 -2.50 30.19
N ASN A 27 -23.80 -1.30 30.69
CA ASN A 27 -25.14 -0.72 30.56
C ASN A 27 -25.35 -0.12 29.16
N ILE A 28 -24.36 0.62 28.67
CA ILE A 28 -24.41 1.29 27.37
C ILE A 28 -24.42 0.26 26.23
N VAL A 29 -23.54 -0.74 26.26
CA VAL A 29 -23.52 -1.82 25.26
C VAL A 29 -24.87 -2.57 25.21
N MET A 30 -25.43 -2.90 26.38
CA MET A 30 -26.76 -3.53 26.44
C MET A 30 -27.85 -2.67 25.82
N LYS A 31 -27.86 -1.36 26.08
CA LYS A 31 -28.82 -0.43 25.46
C LYS A 31 -28.61 -0.33 23.96
N ASN A 32 -27.37 -0.22 23.50
CA ASN A 32 -27.02 -0.10 22.09
C ASN A 32 -27.45 -1.34 21.28
N LEU A 33 -27.22 -2.55 21.80
CA LEU A 33 -27.67 -3.79 21.16
C LEU A 33 -29.21 -3.84 21.04
N LEU A 34 -29.93 -3.49 22.11
CA LEU A 34 -31.40 -3.52 22.13
C LEU A 34 -32.01 -2.42 21.25
N GLN A 35 -31.48 -1.20 21.30
CA GLN A 35 -31.95 -0.07 20.48
C GLN A 35 -31.59 -0.22 19.01
N GLY A 36 -30.47 -0.89 18.70
CA GLY A 36 -30.08 -1.22 17.33
C GLY A 36 -31.01 -2.22 16.63
N GLY A 37 -31.83 -2.94 17.41
CA GLY A 37 -32.76 -3.94 16.90
C GLY A 37 -32.10 -5.27 16.56
N PHE A 38 -31.02 -5.65 17.28
CA PHE A 38 -30.33 -6.91 17.02
C PHE A 38 -31.28 -8.10 17.22
N GLU A 39 -31.45 -8.90 16.16
CA GLU A 39 -32.38 -10.04 16.15
C GLU A 39 -31.80 -11.30 16.83
N GLY A 40 -30.48 -11.33 17.03
CA GLY A 40 -29.79 -12.45 17.66
C GLY A 40 -29.93 -12.52 19.18
N ALA A 41 -29.46 -13.62 19.76
CA ALA A 41 -29.54 -13.85 21.21
C ALA A 41 -28.61 -12.90 21.99
N ILE A 42 -29.18 -12.06 22.86
CA ILE A 42 -28.42 -11.17 23.77
C ILE A 42 -28.38 -11.81 25.16
N MET A 43 -27.19 -12.11 25.66
CA MET A 43 -26.98 -12.80 26.94
C MET A 43 -26.17 -11.94 27.92
N PRO A 44 -26.82 -11.19 28.82
CA PRO A 44 -26.14 -10.41 29.86
C PRO A 44 -25.50 -11.35 30.89
N VAL A 45 -24.21 -11.17 31.19
CA VAL A 45 -23.50 -11.95 32.22
C VAL A 45 -23.08 -11.05 33.37
N THR A 46 -23.64 -11.30 34.55
CA THR A 46 -23.36 -10.53 35.78
C THR A 46 -23.80 -11.31 37.03
N PRO A 47 -23.00 -11.34 38.11
CA PRO A 47 -23.37 -12.07 39.33
C PRO A 47 -24.40 -11.32 40.20
N TYR A 48 -24.61 -10.02 39.94
CA TYR A 48 -25.35 -9.13 40.85
C TYR A 48 -26.81 -8.92 40.49
N TYR A 49 -27.16 -8.98 39.21
CA TYR A 49 -28.48 -8.59 38.72
C TYR A 49 -29.19 -9.79 38.10
N PRO A 50 -30.47 -10.03 38.42
CA PRO A 50 -31.26 -11.09 37.78
C PRO A 50 -31.68 -10.74 36.34
N ALA A 51 -31.74 -9.44 36.01
CA ALA A 51 -32.03 -8.95 34.66
C ALA A 51 -31.32 -7.60 34.41
N VAL A 52 -31.00 -7.32 33.14
CA VAL A 52 -30.40 -6.05 32.69
C VAL A 52 -31.15 -5.57 31.45
N CYS A 53 -31.65 -4.32 31.48
CA CYS A 53 -32.47 -3.74 30.40
C CYS A 53 -33.68 -4.60 29.98
N GLY A 54 -34.28 -5.34 30.93
CA GLY A 54 -35.41 -6.22 30.69
C GLY A 54 -35.05 -7.64 30.20
N VAL A 55 -33.75 -7.92 29.97
CA VAL A 55 -33.26 -9.24 29.54
C VAL A 55 -32.75 -10.03 30.75
N LEU A 56 -33.12 -11.30 30.87
CA LEU A 56 -32.65 -12.19 31.94
C LEU A 56 -31.13 -12.33 31.90
N ALA A 57 -30.49 -12.20 33.06
CA ALA A 57 -29.05 -12.22 33.19
C ALA A 57 -28.53 -13.53 33.80
N TYR A 58 -27.36 -13.95 33.34
CA TYR A 58 -26.67 -15.16 33.75
C TYR A 58 -25.58 -14.84 34.77
N LYS A 59 -25.46 -15.64 35.84
CA LYS A 59 -24.49 -15.37 36.91
C LYS A 59 -23.05 -15.66 36.49
N THR A 60 -22.85 -16.65 35.62
CA THR A 60 -21.53 -17.12 35.16
C THR A 60 -21.56 -17.41 33.66
N ILE A 61 -20.38 -17.40 33.02
CA ILE A 61 -20.21 -17.76 31.61
C ILE A 61 -20.66 -19.22 31.35
N ASP A 62 -20.36 -20.11 32.28
CA ASP A 62 -20.76 -21.52 32.17
C ASP A 62 -22.29 -21.70 32.09
N SER A 63 -23.05 -20.87 32.81
CA SER A 63 -24.52 -20.90 32.79
C SER A 63 -25.17 -20.38 31.50
N LEU A 64 -24.39 -19.92 30.52
CA LEU A 64 -24.93 -19.50 29.22
C LEU A 64 -25.59 -20.68 28.48
N PRO A 65 -26.79 -20.48 27.92
CA PRO A 65 -27.58 -21.56 27.31
C PRO A 65 -27.01 -22.00 25.95
N VAL A 66 -26.26 -21.12 25.28
CA VAL A 66 -25.58 -21.38 24.01
C VAL A 66 -24.19 -20.77 24.06
N ILE A 67 -23.28 -21.26 23.23
CA ILE A 67 -21.97 -20.64 23.03
C ILE A 67 -22.20 -19.36 22.19
N PRO A 68 -21.88 -18.17 22.71
CA PRO A 68 -22.04 -16.94 21.95
C PRO A 68 -21.02 -16.86 20.79
N ASP A 69 -21.43 -16.27 19.67
CA ASP A 69 -20.52 -15.93 18.56
C ASP A 69 -19.50 -14.88 18.99
N ILE A 70 -19.95 -13.92 19.82
CA ILE A 70 -19.14 -12.81 20.37
C ILE A 70 -19.34 -12.69 21.88
N ALA A 71 -18.25 -12.59 22.64
CA ALA A 71 -18.30 -12.10 24.03
C ALA A 71 -17.71 -10.68 24.13
N ILE A 72 -18.47 -9.73 24.68
CA ILE A 72 -18.01 -8.36 24.91
C ILE A 72 -17.65 -8.19 26.39
N LEU A 73 -16.37 -7.94 26.68
CA LEU A 73 -15.87 -7.71 28.03
C LEU A 73 -15.99 -6.23 28.41
N CYS A 74 -16.96 -5.95 29.27
CA CYS A 74 -17.20 -4.64 29.90
C CYS A 74 -16.65 -4.57 31.34
N THR A 75 -15.60 -5.32 31.63
CA THR A 75 -14.98 -5.46 32.95
C THR A 75 -13.64 -4.73 33.06
N HIS A 76 -13.16 -4.56 34.28
CA HIS A 76 -11.83 -4.02 34.58
C HIS A 76 -10.73 -5.02 34.16
N ALA A 77 -9.57 -4.57 33.69
CA ALA A 77 -8.52 -5.44 33.11
C ALA A 77 -8.11 -6.59 34.04
N SER A 78 -7.99 -6.32 35.34
CA SER A 78 -7.65 -7.32 36.37
C SER A 78 -8.53 -8.57 36.42
N ARG A 79 -9.74 -8.56 35.83
CA ARG A 79 -10.62 -9.73 35.74
C ARG A 79 -10.48 -10.49 34.44
N ASN A 80 -9.90 -9.89 33.40
CA ASN A 80 -9.98 -10.41 32.05
C ASN A 80 -9.22 -11.73 31.90
N VAL A 81 -8.07 -11.94 32.55
CA VAL A 81 -7.35 -13.23 32.48
C VAL A 81 -8.25 -14.41 32.89
N THR A 82 -9.02 -14.24 33.98
CA THR A 82 -9.94 -15.29 34.45
C THR A 82 -11.11 -15.48 33.49
N LEU A 83 -11.66 -14.38 32.97
CA LEU A 83 -12.77 -14.43 32.02
C LEU A 83 -12.36 -15.07 30.69
N PHE A 84 -11.14 -14.81 30.20
CA PHE A 84 -10.59 -15.46 29.01
C PHE A 84 -10.49 -16.97 29.18
N LYS A 85 -10.05 -17.46 30.34
CA LYS A 85 -10.03 -18.91 30.64
C LYS A 85 -11.45 -19.51 30.57
N GLN A 86 -12.43 -18.86 31.21
CA GLN A 86 -13.83 -19.32 31.20
C GLN A 86 -14.45 -19.28 29.80
N LEU A 87 -14.16 -18.25 29.00
CA LEU A 87 -14.63 -18.15 27.61
C LEU A 87 -13.98 -19.21 26.71
N ALA A 88 -12.69 -19.50 26.92
CA ALA A 88 -11.98 -20.55 26.20
C ALA A 88 -12.54 -21.94 26.54
N GLU A 89 -12.80 -22.23 27.81
CA GLU A 89 -13.45 -23.47 28.27
C GLU A 89 -14.86 -23.64 27.67
N LYS A 90 -15.61 -22.54 27.53
CA LYS A 90 -16.95 -22.54 26.89
C LYS A 90 -16.88 -22.67 25.37
N GLY A 91 -15.71 -22.48 24.74
CA GLY A 91 -15.51 -22.56 23.29
C GLY A 91 -15.90 -21.31 22.52
N VAL A 92 -15.81 -20.12 23.12
CA VAL A 92 -16.13 -18.85 22.44
C VAL A 92 -15.04 -18.48 21.44
N SER A 93 -15.43 -18.23 20.19
CA SER A 93 -14.50 -17.94 19.09
C SER A 93 -14.02 -16.48 19.04
N ASN A 94 -14.84 -15.51 19.46
CA ASN A 94 -14.50 -14.08 19.33
C ASN A 94 -14.77 -13.29 20.61
N VAL A 95 -13.81 -12.44 20.99
CA VAL A 95 -13.91 -11.59 22.18
C VAL A 95 -13.59 -10.14 21.85
N ILE A 96 -14.45 -9.23 22.29
CA ILE A 96 -14.23 -7.78 22.22
C ILE A 96 -13.84 -7.28 23.60
N VAL A 97 -12.68 -6.62 23.71
CA VAL A 97 -12.15 -6.13 24.98
C VAL A 97 -12.17 -4.60 25.02
N LEU A 98 -13.03 -4.03 25.88
CA LEU A 98 -13.19 -2.57 25.99
C LEU A 98 -12.20 -1.92 26.96
N SER A 99 -11.66 -2.67 27.92
CA SER A 99 -10.74 -2.15 28.94
C SER A 99 -9.43 -1.63 28.34
N ALA A 100 -9.02 -0.42 28.73
CA ALA A 100 -7.81 0.23 28.25
C ALA A 100 -6.55 -0.11 29.07
N ASP A 101 -6.74 -0.52 30.32
CA ASP A 101 -5.73 -0.77 31.36
C ASP A 101 -5.09 -2.17 31.27
N MET A 102 -5.13 -2.80 30.09
CA MET A 102 -4.62 -4.16 29.87
C MET A 102 -3.09 -4.26 29.91
N TYR A 103 -2.39 -3.13 29.80
CA TYR A 103 -0.94 -3.03 29.96
C TYR A 103 -0.48 -3.15 31.42
N ALA A 104 -1.42 -3.16 32.39
CA ALA A 104 -1.08 -3.36 33.79
C ALA A 104 -0.57 -4.79 34.03
N ASN A 105 0.37 -4.92 34.97
CA ASN A 105 0.83 -6.21 35.45
C ASN A 105 -0.13 -6.76 36.52
N ASP A 106 -0.24 -8.07 36.58
CA ASP A 106 -0.94 -8.75 37.65
C ASP A 106 -0.09 -8.82 38.94
N ALA A 107 -0.60 -9.50 39.97
CA ALA A 107 0.10 -9.65 41.24
C ALA A 107 1.40 -10.46 41.16
N GLN A 108 1.65 -11.16 40.05
CA GLN A 108 2.86 -11.95 39.77
C GLN A 108 3.79 -11.25 38.77
N ASP A 109 3.54 -9.96 38.50
CA ASP A 109 4.31 -9.11 37.58
C ASP A 109 4.24 -9.53 36.09
N HIS A 110 3.18 -10.25 35.71
CA HIS A 110 2.92 -10.60 34.31
C HIS A 110 1.92 -9.63 33.67
N GLU A 111 2.22 -9.13 32.47
CA GLU A 111 1.31 -8.24 31.72
C GLU A 111 -0.01 -8.95 31.39
N ILE A 112 -1.13 -8.34 31.77
CA ILE A 112 -2.47 -8.91 31.58
C ILE A 112 -2.79 -9.15 30.10
N GLN A 113 -2.43 -8.21 29.21
CA GLN A 113 -2.66 -8.33 27.78
C GLN A 113 -1.99 -9.58 27.20
N GLN A 114 -0.70 -9.81 27.54
CA GLN A 114 0.05 -10.95 27.01
C GLN A 114 -0.56 -12.29 27.45
N GLN A 115 -0.98 -12.39 28.72
CA GLN A 115 -1.65 -13.59 29.22
C GLN A 115 -2.96 -13.90 28.47
N CYS A 116 -3.77 -12.88 28.21
CA CYS A 116 -5.01 -13.06 27.43
C CYS A 116 -4.72 -13.48 25.98
N ASN A 117 -3.70 -12.89 25.34
CA ASN A 117 -3.28 -13.27 24.00
C ASN A 117 -2.83 -14.74 23.94
N ASP A 118 -2.07 -15.20 24.93
CA ASP A 118 -1.61 -16.60 25.00
C ASP A 118 -2.77 -17.58 25.17
N ILE A 119 -3.77 -17.23 25.98
CA ILE A 119 -4.99 -18.04 26.15
C ILE A 119 -5.78 -18.10 24.83
N ALA A 120 -5.95 -16.95 24.17
CA ALA A 120 -6.69 -16.87 22.93
C ALA A 120 -6.03 -17.71 21.83
N LYS A 121 -4.70 -17.58 21.67
CA LYS A 121 -3.91 -18.37 20.72
C LYS A 121 -4.02 -19.87 20.94
N ARG A 122 -4.02 -20.35 22.19
CA ARG A 122 -4.14 -21.78 22.52
C ARG A 122 -5.54 -22.34 22.27
N SER A 123 -6.57 -21.50 22.39
CA SER A 123 -7.98 -21.91 22.23
C SER A 123 -8.53 -21.66 20.82
N GLY A 124 -7.79 -20.98 19.94
CA GLY A 124 -8.27 -20.56 18.62
C GLY A 124 -9.22 -19.36 18.65
N MET A 125 -9.35 -18.71 19.81
CA MET A 125 -10.16 -17.51 20.01
C MET A 125 -9.47 -16.29 19.41
N ARG A 126 -10.27 -15.36 18.85
CA ARG A 126 -9.80 -14.10 18.27
C ARG A 126 -10.20 -12.89 19.14
N ILE A 127 -9.32 -11.88 19.20
CA ILE A 127 -9.49 -10.69 20.05
C ILE A 127 -9.60 -9.41 19.22
N LEU A 128 -10.71 -8.68 19.38
CA LEU A 128 -10.83 -7.28 18.96
C LEU A 128 -10.54 -6.36 20.15
N GLY A 129 -9.56 -5.48 20.01
CA GLY A 129 -9.03 -4.66 21.11
C GLY A 129 -7.66 -5.14 21.60
N PRO A 130 -7.32 -4.93 22.88
CA PRO A 130 -8.08 -4.20 23.90
C PRO A 130 -8.15 -2.69 23.63
N ASN A 131 -8.68 -1.91 24.57
CA ASN A 131 -8.90 -0.46 24.41
C ASN A 131 -9.78 -0.13 23.19
N SER A 132 -10.75 -1.01 22.90
CA SER A 132 -11.65 -0.85 21.75
C SER A 132 -12.94 -0.13 22.16
N LEU A 133 -13.50 0.68 21.25
CA LEU A 133 -14.89 1.15 21.37
C LEU A 133 -15.91 0.02 21.12
N GLY A 134 -15.49 -1.09 20.50
CA GLY A 134 -16.32 -2.17 19.97
C GLY A 134 -16.56 -2.03 18.48
N LEU A 135 -17.63 -2.67 17.99
CA LEU A 135 -17.99 -2.67 16.57
C LEU A 135 -19.49 -2.46 16.35
N ILE A 136 -19.82 -1.85 15.22
CA ILE A 136 -21.20 -1.60 14.74
C ILE A 136 -21.33 -2.17 13.33
N LEU A 137 -22.35 -2.99 13.11
CA LEU A 137 -22.67 -3.62 11.83
C LEU A 137 -24.13 -3.26 11.48
N PRO A 138 -24.36 -2.13 10.80
CA PRO A 138 -25.70 -1.62 10.54
C PRO A 138 -26.60 -2.62 9.79
N TRP A 139 -26.04 -3.40 8.85
CA TRP A 139 -26.78 -4.41 8.08
C TRP A 139 -27.25 -5.59 8.93
N CYS A 140 -26.55 -5.90 10.02
CA CYS A 140 -26.93 -6.94 10.98
C CYS A 140 -27.72 -6.39 12.17
N HIS A 141 -28.08 -5.10 12.18
CA HIS A 141 -28.70 -4.44 13.34
C HIS A 141 -27.89 -4.59 14.64
N PHE A 142 -26.57 -4.81 14.52
CA PHE A 142 -25.71 -5.12 15.65
C PHE A 142 -24.90 -3.88 16.05
N ASN A 143 -25.12 -3.38 17.26
CA ASN A 143 -24.31 -2.31 17.85
C ASN A 143 -23.69 -2.81 19.17
N GLY A 144 -22.59 -3.55 19.04
CA GLY A 144 -21.78 -4.05 20.15
C GLY A 144 -20.75 -3.06 20.65
N SER A 145 -21.03 -1.76 20.56
CA SER A 145 -20.08 -0.68 20.89
C SER A 145 -20.47 0.09 22.14
N PHE A 146 -19.50 0.79 22.72
CA PHE A 146 -19.69 1.78 23.78
C PHE A 146 -19.87 3.21 23.22
N SER A 147 -20.18 3.35 21.92
CA SER A 147 -20.42 4.65 21.30
C SER A 147 -21.73 5.28 21.79
N PRO A 148 -21.77 6.61 22.04
CA PRO A 148 -23.01 7.33 22.31
C PRO A 148 -23.85 7.58 21.04
N VAL A 149 -23.25 7.41 19.86
CA VAL A 149 -23.87 7.66 18.55
C VAL A 149 -23.86 6.36 17.74
N THR A 150 -24.97 6.05 17.06
CA THR A 150 -25.09 4.87 16.19
C THR A 150 -24.60 5.16 14.76
N ALA A 151 -24.35 4.11 13.99
CA ALA A 151 -24.15 4.20 12.54
C ALA A 151 -25.46 3.90 11.81
N ILE A 152 -25.73 4.59 10.70
CA ILE A 152 -26.81 4.26 9.77
C ILE A 152 -26.31 3.28 8.69
N LYS A 153 -27.23 2.56 8.03
CA LYS A 153 -26.89 1.62 6.95
C LYS A 153 -26.31 2.36 5.74
N GLY A 154 -25.21 1.86 5.20
CA GLY A 154 -24.62 2.31 3.94
C GLY A 154 -23.54 1.37 3.46
N ASN A 155 -22.65 1.86 2.60
CA ASN A 155 -21.65 1.07 1.89
C ASN A 155 -20.21 1.34 2.30
N LEU A 156 -20.00 2.10 3.37
CA LEU A 156 -18.69 2.51 3.85
C LEU A 156 -18.22 1.64 5.01
N ALA A 157 -17.05 1.02 4.92
CA ALA A 157 -16.41 0.43 6.09
C ALA A 157 -15.47 1.45 6.74
N PHE A 158 -15.48 1.54 8.07
CA PHE A 158 -14.54 2.38 8.83
C PHE A 158 -13.80 1.54 9.86
N ILE A 159 -12.48 1.64 9.86
CA ILE A 159 -11.57 0.91 10.74
C ILE A 159 -10.62 1.90 11.41
N SER A 160 -10.54 1.89 12.74
CA SER A 160 -9.72 2.86 13.46
C SER A 160 -9.09 2.29 14.72
N GLN A 161 -7.81 2.63 14.94
CA GLN A 161 -7.11 2.39 16.21
C GLN A 161 -7.50 3.41 17.31
N SER A 162 -8.19 4.50 16.97
CA SER A 162 -8.59 5.54 17.93
C SER A 162 -10.09 5.55 18.18
N ALA A 163 -10.49 5.28 19.42
CA ALA A 163 -11.88 5.35 19.87
C ALA A 163 -12.45 6.78 19.84
N ALA A 164 -11.61 7.80 20.13
CA ALA A 164 -12.03 9.20 20.04
C ALA A 164 -12.37 9.57 18.59
N VAL A 165 -11.49 9.22 17.65
CA VAL A 165 -11.72 9.44 16.21
C VAL A 165 -12.98 8.70 15.75
N CYS A 166 -13.22 7.48 16.23
CA CYS A 166 -14.46 6.75 15.97
C CYS A 166 -15.70 7.57 16.34
N THR A 167 -15.78 8.06 17.58
CA THR A 167 -16.95 8.83 18.03
C THR A 167 -17.15 10.13 17.26
N THR A 168 -16.06 10.83 16.93
CA THR A 168 -16.12 12.08 16.13
C THR A 168 -16.63 11.82 14.71
N ILE A 169 -16.17 10.75 14.07
CA ILE A 169 -16.59 10.40 12.70
C ILE A 169 -18.04 9.92 12.68
N LEU A 170 -18.50 9.16 13.67
CA LEU A 170 -19.90 8.74 13.76
C LEU A 170 -20.85 9.94 13.90
N ASP A 171 -20.53 10.88 14.80
CA ASP A 171 -21.34 12.07 15.01
C ASP A 171 -21.45 12.91 13.73
N TRP A 172 -20.31 13.17 13.09
CA TRP A 172 -20.25 13.88 11.82
C TRP A 172 -21.00 13.16 10.68
N ALA A 173 -20.83 11.85 10.55
CA ALA A 173 -21.45 11.08 9.48
C ALA A 173 -22.98 11.10 9.55
N ASN A 174 -23.55 11.11 10.76
CA ASN A 174 -25.00 11.25 10.94
C ASN A 174 -25.52 12.62 10.48
N ASP A 175 -24.81 13.71 10.73
CA ASP A 175 -25.16 15.04 10.19
C ASP A 175 -25.18 15.05 8.65
N LYS A 176 -24.27 14.28 8.03
CA LYS A 176 -24.15 14.16 6.57
C LYS A 176 -24.95 13.04 5.93
N GLN A 177 -25.66 12.23 6.72
CA GLN A 177 -26.37 11.04 6.24
C GLN A 177 -25.45 10.05 5.50
N ILE A 178 -24.21 9.91 5.97
CA ILE A 178 -23.26 8.93 5.46
C ILE A 178 -23.42 7.64 6.25
N GLY A 179 -23.75 6.55 5.54
CA GLY A 179 -23.96 5.24 6.13
C GLY A 179 -22.76 4.31 6.03
N PHE A 180 -22.72 3.34 6.94
CA PHE A 180 -21.63 2.37 7.04
C PHE A 180 -22.11 0.94 6.78
N SER A 181 -21.24 0.13 6.19
CA SER A 181 -21.37 -1.32 6.10
C SER A 181 -20.87 -1.99 7.39
N ALA A 182 -19.70 -1.54 7.87
CA ALA A 182 -19.07 -1.94 9.10
C ALA A 182 -18.32 -0.76 9.75
N PHE A 183 -18.39 -0.65 11.07
CA PHE A 183 -17.68 0.38 11.82
C PHE A 183 -16.94 -0.27 12.99
N VAL A 184 -15.62 -0.38 12.89
CA VAL A 184 -14.80 -1.22 13.76
C VAL A 184 -13.72 -0.39 14.45
N SER A 185 -13.72 -0.42 15.79
CA SER A 185 -12.63 0.13 16.60
C SER A 185 -11.66 -1.00 16.95
N LEU A 186 -10.44 -0.92 16.43
CA LEU A 186 -9.37 -1.89 16.69
C LEU A 186 -8.78 -1.75 18.09
N GLY A 187 -8.79 -0.54 18.64
CA GLY A 187 -8.01 -0.20 19.83
C GLY A 187 -6.53 -0.51 19.61
N ASN A 188 -5.94 -1.31 20.49
CA ASN A 188 -4.51 -1.66 20.45
C ASN A 188 -4.15 -2.67 19.34
N ALA A 189 -5.13 -3.28 18.66
CA ALA A 189 -4.92 -4.31 17.63
C ALA A 189 -3.94 -5.40 18.10
N SER A 190 -4.28 -6.08 19.19
CA SER A 190 -3.39 -7.10 19.80
C SER A 190 -3.41 -8.45 19.08
N ASP A 191 -4.48 -8.74 18.35
CA ASP A 191 -4.65 -9.94 17.53
C ASP A 191 -5.35 -9.60 16.21
N ILE A 192 -6.64 -9.22 16.24
CA ILE A 192 -7.33 -8.75 15.03
C ILE A 192 -6.77 -7.37 14.67
N ASP A 193 -6.22 -7.25 13.46
CA ASP A 193 -5.62 -6.02 12.95
C ASP A 193 -6.21 -5.63 11.57
N PHE A 194 -5.70 -4.55 10.97
CA PHE A 194 -6.13 -4.06 9.66
C PHE A 194 -6.13 -5.15 8.58
N SER A 195 -5.09 -5.99 8.55
CA SER A 195 -4.96 -7.03 7.53
C SER A 195 -6.12 -8.04 7.55
N ASP A 196 -6.52 -8.50 8.74
CA ASP A 196 -7.66 -9.42 8.92
C ASP A 196 -8.97 -8.79 8.41
N LEU A 197 -9.20 -7.53 8.76
CA LEU A 197 -10.43 -6.82 8.40
C LEU A 197 -10.47 -6.43 6.92
N LEU A 198 -9.35 -6.04 6.34
CA LEU A 198 -9.24 -5.76 4.91
C LEU A 198 -9.57 -7.00 4.07
N ASP A 199 -9.06 -8.16 4.46
CA ASP A 199 -9.38 -9.43 3.79
C ASP A 199 -10.89 -9.70 3.81
N CYS A 200 -11.52 -9.59 4.97
CA CYS A 200 -12.94 -9.86 5.11
C CYS A 200 -13.81 -8.82 4.38
N LEU A 201 -13.51 -7.53 4.56
CA LEU A 201 -14.32 -6.44 3.99
C LEU A 201 -14.09 -6.25 2.49
N SER A 202 -12.98 -6.74 1.94
CA SER A 202 -12.76 -6.73 0.49
C SER A 202 -13.79 -7.58 -0.27
N THR A 203 -14.25 -8.67 0.33
CA THR A 203 -15.23 -9.60 -0.26
C THR A 203 -16.65 -9.35 0.22
N ASP A 204 -16.86 -8.45 1.18
CA ASP A 204 -18.19 -8.11 1.67
C ASP A 204 -19.04 -7.41 0.60
N ARG A 205 -20.24 -7.94 0.34
CA ARG A 205 -21.15 -7.42 -0.69
C ARG A 205 -21.71 -6.03 -0.35
N HIS A 206 -21.66 -5.61 0.91
CA HIS A 206 -22.19 -4.34 1.36
C HIS A 206 -21.13 -3.23 1.40
N THR A 207 -19.84 -3.53 1.23
CA THR A 207 -18.74 -2.57 1.41
C THR A 207 -18.17 -2.13 0.06
N ASP A 208 -18.35 -0.88 -0.34
CA ASP A 208 -17.77 -0.34 -1.58
C ASP A 208 -16.44 0.40 -1.36
N ALA A 209 -16.29 1.00 -0.18
CA ALA A 209 -15.08 1.74 0.20
C ALA A 209 -14.72 1.49 1.66
N ILE A 210 -13.43 1.59 1.99
CA ILE A 210 -12.88 1.34 3.32
C ILE A 210 -12.07 2.57 3.75
N LEU A 211 -12.36 3.08 4.95
CA LEU A 211 -11.59 4.14 5.60
C LEU A 211 -10.76 3.57 6.74
N LEU A 212 -9.48 3.91 6.75
CA LEU A 212 -8.54 3.51 7.76
C LEU A 212 -8.04 4.75 8.53
N TYR A 213 -8.17 4.75 9.85
CA TYR A 213 -7.38 5.61 10.72
C TYR A 213 -6.26 4.79 11.35
N VAL A 214 -5.01 5.10 10.95
CA VAL A 214 -3.82 4.33 11.31
C VAL A 214 -2.93 5.19 12.19
N ASP A 215 -2.57 4.70 13.37
CA ASP A 215 -1.48 5.25 14.19
C ASP A 215 -0.18 4.52 13.88
N THR A 216 -0.17 3.18 13.97
CA THR A 216 0.99 2.33 13.70
C THR A 216 0.58 1.00 13.05
N ILE A 217 1.50 0.43 12.27
CA ILE A 217 1.39 -0.92 11.69
C ILE A 217 2.43 -1.80 12.38
N LYS A 218 2.08 -3.03 12.74
CA LYS A 218 3.01 -3.99 13.36
C LYS A 218 3.56 -4.99 12.36
N ASP A 219 2.69 -5.58 11.54
CA ASP A 219 3.06 -6.53 10.49
C ASP A 219 2.87 -5.88 9.11
N ALA A 220 3.94 -5.27 8.60
CA ALA A 220 3.89 -4.58 7.31
C ALA A 220 3.59 -5.54 6.15
N ARG A 221 4.17 -6.74 6.14
CA ARG A 221 4.01 -7.67 5.02
C ARG A 221 2.56 -8.14 4.90
N ARG A 222 1.95 -8.55 6.02
CA ARG A 222 0.54 -8.96 6.04
C ARG A 222 -0.39 -7.79 5.71
N PHE A 223 -0.09 -6.59 6.22
CA PHE A 223 -0.84 -5.38 5.90
C PHE A 223 -0.78 -5.02 4.41
N LEU A 224 0.41 -4.94 3.82
CA LEU A 224 0.58 -4.56 2.42
C LEU A 224 -0.05 -5.59 1.49
N SER A 225 0.08 -6.88 1.81
CA SER A 225 -0.57 -7.95 1.05
C SER A 225 -2.10 -7.83 1.08
N ALA A 226 -2.70 -7.69 2.27
CA ALA A 226 -4.15 -7.49 2.41
C ALA A 226 -4.63 -6.19 1.74
N ALA A 227 -3.88 -5.09 1.89
CA ALA A 227 -4.21 -3.81 1.30
C ALA A 227 -4.11 -3.82 -0.23
N ARG A 228 -3.12 -4.50 -0.82
CA ARG A 228 -3.02 -4.68 -2.28
C ARG A 228 -4.20 -5.48 -2.82
N ALA A 229 -4.54 -6.60 -2.17
CA ALA A 229 -5.67 -7.42 -2.56
C ALA A 229 -7.00 -6.64 -2.46
N ALA A 230 -7.23 -5.95 -1.35
CA ALA A 230 -8.44 -5.17 -1.13
C ALA A 230 -8.54 -3.97 -2.08
N SER A 231 -7.44 -3.28 -2.36
CA SER A 231 -7.41 -2.06 -3.17
C SER A 231 -7.68 -2.28 -4.67
N ARG A 232 -7.66 -3.53 -5.15
CA ARG A 232 -8.07 -3.89 -6.52
C ARG A 232 -9.58 -3.76 -6.72
N ASN A 233 -10.33 -4.10 -5.68
CA ASN A 233 -11.79 -4.21 -5.76
C ASN A 233 -12.50 -3.12 -4.95
N ARG A 234 -11.83 -2.53 -3.96
CA ARG A 234 -12.39 -1.53 -3.04
C ARG A 234 -11.54 -0.28 -3.04
N ARG A 235 -12.20 0.87 -2.90
CA ARG A 235 -11.52 2.14 -2.69
C ARG A 235 -11.10 2.24 -1.23
N ILE A 236 -9.82 2.43 -0.97
CA ILE A 236 -9.31 2.52 0.41
C ILE A 236 -8.70 3.90 0.66
N LEU A 237 -9.18 4.56 1.70
CA LEU A 237 -8.69 5.85 2.16
C LEU A 237 -7.97 5.69 3.50
N VAL A 238 -6.85 6.37 3.67
CA VAL A 238 -6.01 6.25 4.88
C VAL A 238 -5.73 7.64 5.46
N LEU A 239 -6.12 7.83 6.72
CA LEU A 239 -5.68 8.93 7.56
C LEU A 239 -4.62 8.42 8.55
N LYS A 240 -3.37 8.84 8.35
CA LYS A 240 -2.22 8.40 9.18
C LYS A 240 -1.85 9.46 10.23
N GLY A 241 -1.97 9.10 11.50
CA GLY A 241 -1.48 9.88 12.64
C GLY A 241 0.05 9.89 12.74
N GLY A 242 0.61 10.74 13.60
CA GLY A 242 2.05 10.70 13.94
C GLY A 242 3.02 11.01 12.79
N ARG A 243 2.79 12.08 12.03
CA ARG A 243 3.60 12.43 10.84
C ARG A 243 4.95 13.08 11.16
N THR A 244 4.99 13.89 12.21
CA THR A 244 6.19 14.60 12.67
C THR A 244 6.93 13.77 13.71
N ALA A 245 8.20 14.06 13.97
CA ALA A 245 8.97 13.34 15.00
C ALA A 245 8.28 13.35 16.38
N ALA A 246 7.71 14.50 16.79
CA ALA A 246 6.95 14.61 18.03
C ALA A 246 5.64 13.79 17.96
N GLY A 247 4.93 13.83 16.83
CA GLY A 247 3.73 13.03 16.59
C GLY A 247 4.00 11.53 16.61
N ARG A 248 5.10 11.06 16.01
CA ARG A 248 5.54 9.66 16.06
C ARG A 248 5.74 9.19 17.49
N LYS A 249 6.50 9.95 18.29
CA LYS A 249 6.71 9.65 19.72
C LYS A 249 5.39 9.62 20.51
N ALA A 250 4.40 10.45 20.16
CA ALA A 250 3.08 10.41 20.78
C ALA A 250 2.30 9.14 20.38
N ALA A 251 2.28 8.78 19.10
CA ALA A 251 1.64 7.57 18.59
C ALA A 251 2.24 6.29 19.23
N GLN A 252 3.56 6.21 19.34
CA GLN A 252 4.25 5.10 20.00
C GLN A 252 3.82 4.90 21.46
N ARG A 253 3.52 5.98 22.19
CA ARG A 253 3.00 5.89 23.57
C ARG A 253 1.51 5.52 23.62
N HIS A 254 0.78 5.76 22.53
CA HIS A 254 -0.67 5.57 22.46
C HIS A 254 -1.04 4.14 22.04
N THR A 255 -0.50 3.65 20.92
CA THR A 255 -0.82 2.32 20.36
C THR A 255 0.37 1.35 20.36
N GLY A 256 1.53 1.79 20.85
CA GLY A 256 2.79 1.06 20.67
C GLY A 256 3.33 1.21 19.24
N GLY A 257 4.32 0.38 18.89
CA GLY A 257 4.93 0.32 17.56
C GLY A 257 6.20 1.15 17.41
N ASP A 258 6.75 1.10 16.20
CA ASP A 258 8.10 1.60 15.93
C ASP A 258 8.15 3.05 15.44
N ASN A 259 9.37 3.62 15.45
CA ASN A 259 9.64 4.98 15.00
C ASN A 259 9.92 5.01 13.48
N THR A 260 8.98 4.53 12.69
CA THR A 260 9.06 4.52 11.23
C THR A 260 8.83 5.91 10.65
N LEU A 261 9.62 6.31 9.64
CA LEU A 261 9.49 7.61 8.99
C LEU A 261 8.16 7.75 8.23
N ASP A 262 7.63 8.98 8.17
CA ASP A 262 6.37 9.24 7.49
C ASP A 262 6.46 8.99 5.98
N SER A 263 7.62 9.25 5.37
CA SER A 263 7.90 8.96 3.96
C SER A 263 7.81 7.46 3.64
N ILE A 264 8.14 6.58 4.59
CA ILE A 264 8.04 5.12 4.44
C ILE A 264 6.57 4.69 4.44
N TYR A 265 5.78 5.17 5.42
CA TYR A 265 4.33 4.96 5.41
C TYR A 265 3.67 5.49 4.13
N ASP A 266 4.09 6.66 3.68
CA ASP A 266 3.57 7.27 2.47
C ASP A 266 3.89 6.43 1.22
N SER A 267 5.11 5.90 1.14
CA SER A 267 5.53 4.97 0.09
C SER A 267 4.72 3.68 0.12
N ALA A 268 4.57 3.08 1.30
CA ALA A 268 3.76 1.89 1.56
C ALA A 268 2.30 2.07 1.11
N ILE A 269 1.64 3.14 1.54
CA ILE A 269 0.23 3.41 1.22
C ILE A 269 0.06 3.53 -0.30
N ARG A 270 0.89 4.33 -0.98
CA ARG A 270 0.81 4.46 -2.44
C ARG A 270 1.09 3.15 -3.17
N ARG A 271 2.06 2.37 -2.69
CA ARG A 271 2.46 1.08 -3.27
C ARG A 271 1.36 0.02 -3.23
N THR A 272 0.37 0.21 -2.36
CA THR A 272 -0.80 -0.66 -2.23
C THR A 272 -2.03 -0.16 -2.99
N GLY A 273 -1.96 0.98 -3.68
CA GLY A 273 -3.11 1.55 -4.41
C GLY A 273 -4.09 2.34 -3.55
N MET A 274 -3.83 2.48 -2.26
CA MET A 274 -4.67 3.25 -1.32
C MET A 274 -4.46 4.75 -1.49
N LEU A 275 -5.47 5.56 -1.18
CA LEU A 275 -5.36 7.02 -1.11
C LEU A 275 -5.02 7.46 0.31
N ARG A 276 -3.98 8.28 0.47
CA ARG A 276 -3.69 8.94 1.74
C ARG A 276 -4.34 10.32 1.80
N VAL A 277 -4.95 10.66 2.92
CA VAL A 277 -5.42 12.01 3.25
C VAL A 277 -4.71 12.51 4.51
N HIS A 278 -4.58 13.83 4.65
CA HIS A 278 -3.73 14.42 5.67
C HIS A 278 -4.44 14.88 6.93
N ASN A 279 -5.75 15.07 6.86
CA ASN A 279 -6.59 15.54 7.95
C ASN A 279 -8.04 15.08 7.74
N THR A 280 -8.90 15.32 8.73
CA THR A 280 -10.31 14.94 8.68
C THR A 280 -11.09 15.72 7.61
N HIS A 281 -10.77 16.99 7.37
CA HIS A 281 -11.41 17.78 6.32
C HIS A 281 -11.18 17.16 4.92
N GLU A 282 -9.95 16.75 4.63
CA GLU A 282 -9.59 16.03 3.42
C GLU A 282 -10.24 14.64 3.36
N LEU A 283 -10.27 13.90 4.47
CA LEU A 283 -10.94 12.60 4.54
C LEU A 283 -12.40 12.71 4.10
N PHE A 284 -13.09 13.72 4.60
CA PHE A 284 -14.50 13.94 4.29
C PHE A 284 -14.73 14.35 2.84
N ALA A 285 -13.91 15.27 2.31
CA ALA A 285 -13.96 15.64 0.90
C ALA A 285 -13.66 14.44 -0.03
N ALA A 286 -12.71 13.60 0.35
CA ALA A 286 -12.36 12.39 -0.39
C ALA A 286 -13.51 11.37 -0.36
N VAL A 287 -14.19 11.18 0.78
CA VAL A 287 -15.37 10.31 0.88
C VAL A 287 -16.49 10.80 -0.04
N GLU A 288 -16.82 12.09 0.00
CA GLU A 288 -17.87 12.67 -0.87
C GLU A 288 -17.56 12.46 -2.35
N THR A 289 -16.29 12.54 -2.75
CA THR A 289 -15.92 12.36 -4.17
C THR A 289 -15.80 10.90 -4.57
N LEU A 290 -15.04 10.10 -3.82
CA LEU A 290 -14.68 8.74 -4.22
C LEU A 290 -15.84 7.75 -4.14
N THR A 291 -16.81 7.98 -3.26
CA THR A 291 -18.00 7.12 -3.18
C THR A 291 -18.92 7.31 -4.39
N HIS A 292 -18.91 8.49 -5.01
CA HIS A 292 -19.79 8.85 -6.13
C HIS A 292 -19.07 8.95 -7.49
N ALA A 293 -17.73 8.87 -7.53
CA ALA A 293 -16.96 9.12 -8.74
C ALA A 293 -17.07 8.00 -9.79
N VAL A 294 -17.12 8.44 -11.05
CA VAL A 294 -16.88 7.62 -12.24
C VAL A 294 -15.35 7.46 -12.38
N PRO A 295 -14.82 6.30 -12.82
CA PRO A 295 -13.38 6.17 -13.07
C PRO A 295 -12.86 7.32 -13.95
N LEU A 296 -11.83 8.02 -13.45
CA LEU A 296 -11.20 9.11 -14.20
C LEU A 296 -10.65 8.58 -15.52
N ARG A 297 -10.96 9.26 -16.64
CA ARG A 297 -10.36 8.94 -17.94
C ARG A 297 -8.96 9.51 -18.09
N GLY A 298 -8.74 10.68 -17.51
CA GLY A 298 -7.45 11.36 -17.44
C GLY A 298 -7.40 12.33 -16.26
N GLU A 299 -6.49 13.29 -16.34
CA GLU A 299 -6.14 14.20 -15.23
C GLU A 299 -6.35 15.67 -15.61
N ARG A 300 -7.04 15.95 -16.73
CA ARG A 300 -7.27 17.30 -17.27
C ARG A 300 -8.57 17.91 -16.73
N LEU A 301 -8.44 18.99 -15.97
CA LEU A 301 -9.57 19.72 -15.37
C LEU A 301 -10.00 20.93 -16.20
N ALA A 302 -11.29 21.03 -16.54
CA ALA A 302 -11.91 22.26 -16.99
C ALA A 302 -12.63 22.96 -15.84
N ILE A 303 -12.48 24.28 -15.73
CA ILE A 303 -13.13 25.08 -14.68
C ILE A 303 -14.13 26.04 -15.35
N ILE A 304 -15.39 26.02 -14.92
CA ILE A 304 -16.43 26.98 -15.34
C ILE A 304 -16.81 27.82 -14.12
N THR A 305 -16.77 29.15 -14.23
CA THR A 305 -16.93 30.04 -13.07
C THR A 305 -17.56 31.37 -13.44
N ASN A 306 -18.32 32.00 -12.54
CA ASN A 306 -18.74 33.41 -12.66
C ASN A 306 -17.85 34.38 -11.86
N GLY A 307 -16.72 33.93 -11.32
CA GLY A 307 -15.82 34.75 -10.52
C GLY A 307 -14.36 34.43 -10.77
N GLY A 308 -13.63 35.38 -11.37
CA GLY A 308 -12.20 35.23 -11.67
C GLY A 308 -11.31 35.07 -10.43
N GLY A 309 -11.58 35.76 -9.32
CA GLY A 309 -10.80 35.66 -8.09
C GLY A 309 -10.76 34.23 -7.53
N PRO A 310 -11.92 33.61 -7.22
CA PRO A 310 -11.99 32.19 -6.83
C PRO A 310 -11.35 31.24 -7.85
N ALA A 311 -11.44 31.55 -9.16
CA ALA A 311 -10.84 30.73 -10.19
C ALA A 311 -9.31 30.74 -10.15
N ILE A 312 -8.69 31.89 -9.89
CA ILE A 312 -7.24 32.00 -9.69
C ILE A 312 -6.80 31.14 -8.49
N MET A 313 -7.53 31.20 -7.37
CA MET A 313 -7.26 30.37 -6.19
C MET A 313 -7.36 28.87 -6.49
N ALA A 314 -8.30 28.47 -7.36
CA ALA A 314 -8.41 27.08 -7.81
C ALA A 314 -7.21 26.66 -8.67
N ILE A 315 -6.72 27.52 -9.58
CA ILE A 315 -5.55 27.24 -10.41
C ILE A 315 -4.31 27.08 -9.53
N ASP A 316 -4.06 28.01 -8.61
CA ASP A 316 -2.90 27.97 -7.71
C ASP A 316 -2.92 26.66 -6.91
N ALA A 317 -4.06 26.32 -6.29
CA ALA A 317 -4.22 25.08 -5.54
C ALA A 317 -4.01 23.82 -6.39
N LEU A 318 -4.36 23.86 -7.67
CA LEU A 318 -4.23 22.75 -8.63
C LEU A 318 -2.77 22.56 -9.01
N LEU A 319 -2.08 23.64 -9.40
CA LEU A 319 -0.70 23.60 -9.86
C LEU A 319 0.27 23.28 -8.72
N GLU A 320 0.04 23.80 -7.51
CA GLU A 320 0.82 23.44 -6.31
C GLU A 320 0.79 21.93 -6.01
N ARG A 321 -0.26 21.23 -6.44
CA ARG A 321 -0.43 19.78 -6.27
C ARG A 321 -0.01 18.98 -7.50
N GLY A 322 0.54 19.63 -8.52
CA GLY A 322 0.93 18.99 -9.78
C GLY A 322 -0.26 18.47 -10.60
N GLY A 323 -1.42 19.13 -10.47
CA GLY A 323 -2.59 18.93 -11.32
C GLY A 323 -2.47 19.64 -12.67
N GLN A 324 -3.38 19.32 -13.60
CA GLN A 324 -3.34 19.82 -14.97
C GLN A 324 -4.67 20.44 -15.40
N LEU A 325 -4.62 21.65 -15.99
CA LEU A 325 -5.75 22.23 -16.70
C LEU A 325 -5.92 21.60 -18.08
N ALA A 326 -7.17 21.38 -18.48
CA ALA A 326 -7.52 20.99 -19.84
C ALA A 326 -7.12 22.08 -20.84
N LYS A 327 -6.52 21.67 -21.96
CA LYS A 327 -6.26 22.54 -23.12
C LYS A 327 -7.43 22.39 -24.07
N LEU A 328 -8.27 23.43 -24.15
CA LEU A 328 -9.47 23.40 -24.99
C LEU A 328 -9.08 23.53 -26.48
N SER A 329 -9.71 22.74 -27.34
CA SER A 329 -9.52 22.83 -28.78
C SER A 329 -10.08 24.14 -29.37
N PRO A 330 -9.59 24.57 -30.56
CA PRO A 330 -10.13 25.74 -31.25
C PRO A 330 -11.64 25.68 -31.50
N ASP A 331 -12.19 24.48 -31.73
CA ASP A 331 -13.63 24.28 -31.96
C ASP A 331 -14.45 24.64 -30.72
N ILE A 332 -14.02 24.21 -29.54
CA ILE A 332 -14.64 24.59 -28.26
C ILE A 332 -14.54 26.08 -28.01
N TYR A 333 -13.38 26.70 -28.31
CA TYR A 333 -13.24 28.16 -28.22
C TYR A 333 -14.22 28.90 -29.14
N ASN A 334 -14.40 28.42 -30.37
CA ASN A 334 -15.32 29.03 -31.33
C ASN A 334 -16.79 28.95 -30.86
N GLU A 335 -17.22 27.79 -30.35
CA GLU A 335 -18.56 27.61 -29.77
C GLU A 335 -18.79 28.51 -28.56
N LEU A 336 -17.81 28.60 -27.64
CA LEU A 336 -17.88 29.50 -26.49
C LEU A 336 -17.96 30.97 -26.94
N ASN A 337 -17.17 31.38 -27.94
CA ASN A 337 -17.19 32.75 -28.47
C ASN A 337 -18.52 33.16 -29.12
N GLN A 338 -19.24 32.21 -29.71
CA GLN A 338 -20.56 32.48 -30.31
C GLN A 338 -21.66 32.62 -29.27
N ASN A 339 -21.54 31.91 -28.14
CA ASN A 339 -22.61 31.74 -27.17
C ASN A 339 -22.41 32.49 -25.84
N LEU A 340 -21.18 32.95 -25.55
CA LEU A 340 -20.83 33.72 -24.35
C LEU A 340 -20.59 35.20 -24.67
N PRO A 341 -20.74 36.11 -23.69
CA PRO A 341 -20.45 37.53 -23.91
C PRO A 341 -18.97 37.73 -24.28
N PRO A 342 -18.62 38.72 -25.13
CA PRO A 342 -17.23 38.96 -25.56
C PRO A 342 -16.21 39.14 -24.43
N SER A 343 -16.68 39.49 -23.23
CA SER A 343 -15.90 39.72 -22.01
C SER A 343 -15.56 38.46 -21.21
N TRP A 344 -15.94 37.26 -21.67
CA TRP A 344 -15.51 36.02 -21.02
C TRP A 344 -13.98 35.86 -21.12
N SER A 345 -13.37 34.97 -20.34
CA SER A 345 -11.90 34.89 -20.19
C SER A 345 -11.11 34.47 -21.44
N HIS A 346 -11.75 33.88 -22.46
CA HIS A 346 -11.08 33.26 -23.62
C HIS A 346 -10.05 32.20 -23.23
N GLY A 347 -10.26 31.51 -22.12
CA GLY A 347 -9.31 30.56 -21.53
C GLY A 347 -9.96 29.47 -20.68
N ASN A 348 -9.11 28.61 -20.11
CA ASN A 348 -9.48 27.74 -19.00
C ASN A 348 -8.71 28.24 -17.77
N PRO A 349 -9.39 28.77 -16.73
CA PRO A 349 -10.83 28.73 -16.45
C PRO A 349 -11.70 29.53 -17.43
N ILE A 350 -12.88 28.98 -17.72
CA ILE A 350 -13.95 29.60 -18.49
C ILE A 350 -14.73 30.53 -17.54
N ASP A 351 -14.30 31.78 -17.44
CA ASP A 351 -14.98 32.82 -16.65
C ASP A 351 -16.13 33.41 -17.46
N ILE A 352 -17.36 33.06 -17.07
CA ILE A 352 -18.61 33.48 -17.71
C ILE A 352 -19.15 34.80 -17.15
N VAL A 353 -18.36 35.54 -16.37
CA VAL A 353 -18.64 36.88 -15.82
C VAL A 353 -19.64 36.87 -14.65
N GLY A 354 -19.50 37.80 -13.70
CA GLY A 354 -20.24 37.82 -12.42
C GLY A 354 -21.76 38.05 -12.49
N ASP A 355 -22.27 38.49 -13.63
CA ASP A 355 -23.71 38.62 -13.91
C ASP A 355 -24.32 37.35 -14.53
N ALA A 356 -23.56 36.27 -14.68
CA ALA A 356 -24.00 35.02 -15.28
C ALA A 356 -25.24 34.43 -14.61
N ASP A 357 -26.34 34.34 -15.36
CA ASP A 357 -27.54 33.64 -14.96
C ASP A 357 -27.42 32.12 -15.12
N ALA A 358 -28.44 31.38 -14.70
CA ALA A 358 -28.45 29.92 -14.82
C ALA A 358 -28.33 29.44 -16.27
N GLN A 359 -28.88 30.19 -17.23
CA GLN A 359 -28.82 29.83 -18.65
C GLN A 359 -27.39 29.91 -19.18
N ARG A 360 -26.60 30.92 -18.79
CA ARG A 360 -25.19 31.03 -19.19
C ARG A 360 -24.35 29.85 -18.66
N TYR A 361 -24.60 29.39 -17.44
CA TYR A 361 -23.99 28.15 -16.92
C TYR A 361 -24.37 26.92 -17.75
N ILE A 362 -25.66 26.75 -18.06
CA ILE A 362 -26.14 25.63 -18.89
C ILE A 362 -25.46 25.63 -20.27
N THR A 363 -25.41 26.80 -20.91
CA THR A 363 -24.80 26.96 -22.23
C THR A 363 -23.31 26.60 -22.22
N ALA A 364 -22.54 27.16 -21.29
CA ALA A 364 -21.11 26.85 -21.16
C ALA A 364 -20.88 25.36 -20.84
N LEU A 365 -21.65 24.80 -19.92
CA LEU A 365 -21.53 23.41 -19.50
C LEU A 365 -21.86 22.44 -20.65
N ASN A 366 -22.91 22.70 -21.44
CA ASN A 366 -23.24 21.88 -22.61
C ASN A 366 -22.10 21.82 -23.63
N ILE A 367 -21.47 22.96 -23.93
CA ILE A 367 -20.35 23.00 -24.88
C ILE A 367 -19.18 22.16 -24.36
N VAL A 368 -18.85 22.28 -23.06
CA VAL A 368 -17.75 21.52 -22.45
C VAL A 368 -18.07 20.02 -22.37
N LEU A 369 -19.32 19.63 -22.12
CA LEU A 369 -19.75 18.22 -22.07
C LEU A 369 -19.65 17.50 -23.42
N GLU A 370 -19.58 18.23 -24.53
CA GLU A 370 -19.36 17.66 -25.86
C GLU A 370 -17.88 17.49 -26.23
N SER A 371 -16.97 18.01 -25.41
CA SER A 371 -15.52 17.94 -25.64
C SER A 371 -14.92 16.57 -25.27
N ASP A 372 -13.88 16.15 -26.00
CA ASP A 372 -12.98 15.06 -25.63
C ASP A 372 -11.64 15.58 -25.05
N ASP A 373 -11.49 16.91 -24.92
CA ASP A 373 -10.29 17.57 -24.37
C ASP A 373 -10.26 17.60 -22.83
N VAL A 374 -11.38 17.21 -22.21
CA VAL A 374 -11.65 17.39 -20.78
C VAL A 374 -11.94 16.04 -20.13
N ASP A 375 -11.36 15.79 -18.95
CA ASP A 375 -11.57 14.56 -18.19
C ASP A 375 -12.46 14.77 -16.95
N ALA A 376 -12.42 15.98 -16.37
CA ALA A 376 -13.24 16.39 -15.25
C ALA A 376 -13.64 17.87 -15.37
N ILE A 377 -14.78 18.24 -14.79
CA ILE A 377 -15.32 19.61 -14.82
C ILE A 377 -15.57 20.08 -13.39
N LEU A 378 -14.96 21.20 -13.02
CA LEU A 378 -15.27 21.93 -11.79
C LEU A 378 -16.15 23.13 -12.11
N ILE A 379 -17.39 23.11 -11.62
CA ILE A 379 -18.34 24.21 -11.78
C ILE A 379 -18.33 25.05 -10.50
N MET A 380 -18.01 26.33 -10.62
CA MET A 380 -17.85 27.24 -9.49
C MET A 380 -18.89 28.36 -9.56
N HIS A 381 -19.46 28.70 -8.41
CA HIS A 381 -20.46 29.75 -8.29
C HIS A 381 -20.16 30.66 -7.10
N SER A 382 -19.99 31.94 -7.40
CA SER A 382 -19.96 33.04 -6.44
C SER A 382 -21.36 33.68 -6.33
N PRO A 383 -21.87 33.95 -5.12
CA PRO A 383 -23.16 34.63 -4.95
C PRO A 383 -23.24 35.95 -5.71
N SER A 384 -24.32 36.13 -6.47
CA SER A 384 -24.60 37.33 -7.26
C SER A 384 -26.07 37.73 -7.11
N ALA A 385 -26.38 39.01 -7.33
CA ALA A 385 -27.75 39.51 -7.25
C ALA A 385 -28.65 38.95 -8.37
N ILE A 386 -28.07 38.57 -9.50
CA ILE A 386 -28.78 38.13 -10.71
C ILE A 386 -28.78 36.60 -10.82
N ALA A 387 -27.82 35.93 -10.17
CA ALA A 387 -27.66 34.48 -10.19
C ALA A 387 -28.06 33.85 -8.85
N HIS A 388 -29.30 33.39 -8.76
CA HIS A 388 -29.79 32.73 -7.56
C HIS A 388 -29.16 31.34 -7.40
N SER A 389 -28.27 31.18 -6.42
CA SER A 389 -27.50 29.96 -6.14
C SER A 389 -28.33 28.66 -6.22
N GLN A 390 -29.52 28.66 -5.63
CA GLN A 390 -30.40 27.48 -5.60
C GLN A 390 -31.01 27.16 -6.96
N GLN A 391 -31.47 28.17 -7.70
CA GLN A 391 -32.07 27.99 -9.02
C GLN A 391 -31.02 27.51 -10.03
N THR A 392 -29.82 28.11 -10.00
CA THR A 392 -28.69 27.68 -10.83
C THR A 392 -28.28 26.23 -10.54
N ALA A 393 -28.23 25.83 -9.27
CA ALA A 393 -27.92 24.44 -8.91
C ALA A 393 -28.99 23.46 -9.43
N GLN A 394 -30.27 23.80 -9.31
CA GLN A 394 -31.36 22.97 -9.82
C GLN A 394 -31.26 22.78 -11.35
N ALA A 395 -31.00 23.87 -12.08
CA ALA A 395 -30.87 23.86 -13.52
C ALA A 395 -29.66 23.01 -13.99
N ILE A 396 -28.53 23.10 -13.30
CA ILE A 396 -27.35 22.27 -13.59
C ILE A 396 -27.63 20.79 -13.32
N VAL A 397 -28.28 20.47 -12.19
CA VAL A 397 -28.65 19.08 -11.87
C VAL A 397 -29.59 18.49 -12.92
N GLU A 398 -30.58 19.26 -13.36
CA GLU A 398 -31.51 18.84 -14.42
C GLU A 398 -30.79 18.59 -15.75
N LEU A 399 -29.87 19.49 -16.12
CA LEU A 399 -29.05 19.31 -17.32
C LEU A 399 -28.20 18.03 -17.24
N LEU A 400 -27.46 17.83 -16.14
CA LEU A 400 -26.57 16.68 -15.98
C LEU A 400 -27.34 15.35 -15.96
N LYS A 401 -28.58 15.33 -15.45
CA LYS A 401 -29.45 14.14 -15.50
C LYS A 401 -29.88 13.78 -16.92
N ASN A 402 -30.15 14.80 -17.74
CA ASN A 402 -30.71 14.61 -19.09
C ASN A 402 -29.63 14.51 -20.18
N HIS A 403 -28.42 14.98 -19.93
CA HIS A 403 -27.36 15.05 -20.93
C HIS A 403 -26.72 13.67 -21.18
N PRO A 404 -26.68 13.16 -22.43
CA PRO A 404 -26.23 11.80 -22.73
C PRO A 404 -24.75 11.56 -22.39
N ARG A 405 -23.91 12.61 -22.48
CA ARG A 405 -22.47 12.53 -22.18
C ARG A 405 -22.10 12.87 -20.74
N ALA A 406 -23.02 13.34 -19.88
CA ALA A 406 -22.66 13.80 -18.53
C ALA A 406 -21.93 12.72 -17.70
N ARG A 407 -22.35 11.45 -17.85
CA ARG A 407 -21.72 10.30 -17.18
C ARG A 407 -20.27 10.01 -17.59
N ARG A 408 -19.75 10.68 -18.63
CA ARG A 408 -18.36 10.53 -19.09
C ARG A 408 -17.38 11.34 -18.24
N PHE A 409 -17.85 12.36 -17.52
CA PHE A 409 -17.02 13.30 -16.79
C PHE A 409 -17.20 13.13 -15.28
N ASN A 410 -16.14 13.39 -14.53
CA ASN A 410 -16.29 13.66 -13.11
C ASN A 410 -16.69 15.12 -12.93
N ILE A 411 -17.89 15.35 -12.40
CA ILE A 411 -18.42 16.69 -12.14
C ILE A 411 -18.24 17.02 -10.67
N LEU A 412 -17.53 18.10 -10.39
CA LEU A 412 -17.36 18.67 -9.05
C LEU A 412 -17.98 20.06 -9.03
N THR A 413 -18.49 20.48 -7.87
CA THR A 413 -19.09 21.81 -7.71
C THR A 413 -18.49 22.58 -6.56
N ASN A 414 -18.30 23.89 -6.70
CA ASN A 414 -17.95 24.80 -5.62
C ASN A 414 -18.96 25.95 -5.55
N TRP A 415 -19.86 25.91 -4.56
CA TRP A 415 -20.80 27.00 -4.31
C TRP A 415 -20.32 27.78 -3.09
N SER A 416 -19.75 28.96 -3.34
CA SER A 416 -19.11 29.79 -2.32
C SER A 416 -20.12 30.50 -1.42
N GLY A 417 -19.80 30.63 -0.13
CA GLY A 417 -20.64 31.28 0.88
C GLY A 417 -21.47 30.31 1.72
N GLU A 418 -22.29 30.83 2.64
CA GLU A 418 -23.06 30.02 3.59
C GLU A 418 -24.57 30.19 3.43
N LEU A 419 -25.10 31.41 3.64
CA LEU A 419 -26.53 31.66 3.73
C LEU A 419 -27.30 31.24 2.46
N THR A 420 -26.87 31.71 1.30
CA THR A 420 -27.55 31.48 0.01
C THR A 420 -27.07 30.22 -0.71
N ALA A 421 -25.85 29.77 -0.41
CA ALA A 421 -25.22 28.63 -1.08
C ALA A 421 -25.54 27.28 -0.40
N ARG A 422 -25.90 27.26 0.89
CA ARG A 422 -26.21 26.00 1.60
C ARG A 422 -27.37 25.22 0.99
N PRO A 423 -28.53 25.83 0.63
CA PRO A 423 -29.60 25.09 -0.04
C PRO A 423 -29.16 24.52 -1.39
N ALA A 424 -28.34 25.26 -2.16
CA ALA A 424 -27.79 24.81 -3.43
C ALA A 424 -26.88 23.58 -3.26
N ARG A 425 -26.00 23.59 -2.25
CA ARG A 425 -25.16 22.43 -1.92
C ARG A 425 -25.99 21.20 -1.50
N GLN A 426 -27.07 21.40 -0.76
CA GLN A 426 -27.98 20.31 -0.44
C GLN A 426 -28.58 19.70 -1.71
N ILE A 427 -28.97 20.49 -2.70
CA ILE A 427 -29.48 19.99 -3.99
C ILE A 427 -28.45 19.10 -4.68
N PHE A 428 -27.18 19.52 -4.76
CA PHE A 428 -26.11 18.68 -5.33
C PHE A 428 -25.89 17.39 -4.54
N THR A 429 -25.88 17.46 -3.21
CA THR A 429 -25.73 16.30 -2.33
C THR A 429 -26.83 15.26 -2.57
N HIS A 430 -28.10 15.69 -2.62
CA HIS A 430 -29.23 14.80 -2.92
C HIS A 430 -29.20 14.25 -4.35
N ALA A 431 -28.54 14.94 -5.28
CA ALA A 431 -28.32 14.47 -6.64
C ALA A 431 -27.09 13.55 -6.79
N GLY A 432 -26.32 13.33 -5.72
CA GLY A 432 -25.07 12.55 -5.76
C GLY A 432 -23.91 13.26 -6.46
N ILE A 433 -23.93 14.61 -6.50
CA ILE A 433 -22.86 15.42 -7.08
C ILE A 433 -22.03 16.05 -5.96
N PRO A 434 -20.71 15.78 -5.90
CA PRO A 434 -19.83 16.36 -4.87
C PRO A 434 -19.84 17.89 -4.88
N THR A 435 -19.89 18.51 -3.71
CA THR A 435 -20.05 19.97 -3.59
C THR A 435 -19.28 20.59 -2.44
N TYR A 436 -18.57 21.68 -2.73
CA TYR A 436 -17.58 22.25 -1.82
C TYR A 436 -17.85 23.71 -1.51
N ARG A 437 -17.41 24.13 -0.31
CA ARG A 437 -17.52 25.50 0.17
C ARG A 437 -16.46 26.43 -0.41
N THR A 438 -15.25 25.92 -0.64
CA THR A 438 -14.11 26.72 -1.11
C THR A 438 -13.52 26.14 -2.41
N PRO A 439 -12.92 26.98 -3.27
CA PRO A 439 -12.22 26.53 -4.47
C PRO A 439 -11.14 25.50 -4.19
N GLU A 440 -10.33 25.74 -3.16
CA GLU A 440 -9.21 24.87 -2.76
C GLU A 440 -9.71 23.50 -2.33
N SER A 441 -10.83 23.44 -1.58
CA SER A 441 -11.42 22.17 -1.16
C SER A 441 -11.91 21.34 -2.36
N ALA A 442 -12.48 22.01 -3.37
CA ALA A 442 -12.93 21.34 -4.59
C ALA A 442 -11.76 20.80 -5.43
N VAL A 443 -10.68 21.58 -5.52
CA VAL A 443 -9.46 21.16 -6.20
C VAL A 443 -8.74 20.04 -5.45
N VAL A 444 -8.66 20.11 -4.12
CA VAL A 444 -8.13 19.04 -3.27
C VAL A 444 -8.89 17.74 -3.52
N ALA A 445 -10.23 17.80 -3.55
CA ALA A 445 -11.07 16.66 -3.83
C ALA A 445 -10.86 16.06 -5.24
N PHE A 446 -10.67 16.92 -6.26
CA PHE A 446 -10.28 16.46 -7.59
C PHE A 446 -8.90 15.81 -7.58
N MET A 447 -7.93 16.40 -6.89
CA MET A 447 -6.57 15.85 -6.80
C MET A 447 -6.54 14.51 -6.06
N HIS A 448 -7.43 14.27 -5.10
CA HIS A 448 -7.60 12.95 -4.49
C HIS A 448 -8.02 11.87 -5.50
N LEU A 449 -8.88 12.19 -6.48
CA LEU A 449 -9.20 11.28 -7.57
C LEU A 449 -7.98 10.99 -8.45
N VAL A 450 -7.23 12.04 -8.79
CA VAL A 450 -6.01 11.93 -9.60
C VAL A 450 -4.96 11.08 -8.90
N GLU A 451 -4.69 11.35 -7.62
CA GLU A 451 -3.75 10.58 -6.79
C GLU A 451 -4.20 9.13 -6.63
N TYR A 452 -5.49 8.88 -6.40
CA TYR A 452 -6.02 7.52 -6.34
C TYR A 452 -5.76 6.79 -7.66
N ARG A 453 -6.05 7.40 -8.82
CA ARG A 453 -5.75 6.81 -10.13
C ARG A 453 -4.26 6.53 -10.33
N ARG A 454 -3.37 7.45 -9.92
CA ARG A 454 -1.91 7.25 -9.99
C ARG A 454 -1.47 6.10 -9.09
N ASN A 455 -2.00 6.00 -7.87
CA ASN A 455 -1.69 4.91 -6.94
C ASN A 455 -2.23 3.55 -7.46
N GLN A 456 -3.41 3.53 -8.10
CA GLN A 456 -3.93 2.33 -8.74
C GLN A 456 -3.02 1.84 -9.86
N LYS A 457 -2.42 2.74 -10.65
CA LYS A 457 -1.34 2.36 -11.58
C LYS A 457 -0.13 1.77 -10.85
N HIS A 458 0.30 2.36 -9.73
CA HIS A 458 1.43 1.82 -8.93
C HIS A 458 1.15 0.45 -8.31
N LEU A 459 -0.10 0.18 -7.94
CA LEU A 459 -0.55 -1.13 -7.47
C LEU A 459 -0.38 -2.18 -8.58
N MET A 460 -0.68 -1.78 -9.82
CA MET A 460 -0.55 -2.62 -11.01
C MET A 460 0.90 -2.89 -11.41
N GLU A 461 1.85 -2.02 -11.01
CA GLU A 461 3.28 -2.26 -11.21
C GLU A 461 3.77 -3.45 -10.36
N THR A 462 4.11 -4.56 -10.99
CA THR A 462 4.89 -5.61 -10.31
C THR A 462 6.36 -5.38 -10.61
N PRO A 463 7.21 -5.53 -9.60
CA PRO A 463 8.63 -5.38 -9.80
C PRO A 463 9.15 -6.55 -10.64
N SER A 464 9.36 -6.31 -11.93
CA SER A 464 10.33 -7.08 -12.72
C SER A 464 11.73 -6.67 -12.28
N THR A 465 12.59 -7.65 -12.08
CA THR A 465 14.03 -7.42 -12.08
C THR A 465 14.41 -6.89 -13.45
N ALA A 466 14.70 -5.59 -13.55
CA ALA A 466 15.35 -5.03 -14.74
C ALA A 466 16.62 -5.84 -14.97
N GLU A 467 16.76 -6.39 -16.19
CA GLU A 467 17.85 -7.24 -16.70
C GLU A 467 18.53 -8.10 -15.63
N ALA A 468 18.29 -9.42 -15.67
CA ALA A 468 18.97 -10.35 -14.77
C ALA A 468 20.48 -10.09 -14.76
N VAL A 469 20.99 -9.43 -13.71
CA VAL A 469 22.42 -9.44 -13.38
C VAL A 469 22.81 -10.90 -13.44
N HIS A 470 23.83 -11.23 -14.24
CA HIS A 470 24.14 -12.62 -14.54
C HIS A 470 24.29 -13.38 -13.22
N SER A 471 23.64 -14.55 -13.12
CA SER A 471 23.59 -15.34 -11.88
C SER A 471 24.98 -15.62 -11.28
N SER A 472 26.02 -15.65 -12.12
CA SER A 472 27.42 -15.76 -11.71
C SER A 472 27.96 -14.55 -10.93
N GLU A 473 27.57 -13.33 -11.29
CA GLU A 473 28.02 -12.10 -10.61
C GLU A 473 27.36 -11.96 -9.24
N VAL A 474 26.06 -12.24 -9.16
CA VAL A 474 25.33 -12.29 -7.88
C VAL A 474 25.92 -13.36 -6.95
N SER A 475 26.28 -14.52 -7.49
CA SER A 475 26.95 -15.58 -6.71
C SER A 475 28.32 -15.13 -6.20
N SER A 476 29.09 -14.40 -7.02
CA SER A 476 30.38 -13.84 -6.60
C SER A 476 30.22 -12.82 -5.48
N ALA A 477 29.21 -11.96 -5.56
CA ALA A 477 28.87 -11.00 -4.51
C ALA A 477 28.48 -11.69 -3.19
N LYS A 478 27.69 -12.78 -3.25
CA LYS A 478 27.31 -13.57 -2.08
C LYS A 478 28.53 -14.21 -1.40
N ASN A 479 29.40 -14.85 -2.17
CA ASN A 479 30.62 -15.45 -1.64
C ASN A 479 31.51 -14.41 -0.95
N TRP A 480 31.70 -13.24 -1.57
CA TRP A 480 32.47 -12.15 -0.98
C TRP A 480 31.87 -11.63 0.33
N ILE A 481 30.54 -11.52 0.42
CA ILE A 481 29.85 -11.18 1.67
C ILE A 481 30.11 -12.25 2.74
N GLU A 482 29.99 -13.53 2.38
CA GLU A 482 30.20 -14.64 3.31
C GLU A 482 31.62 -14.62 3.88
N GLU A 483 32.64 -14.43 3.04
CA GLU A 483 34.05 -14.29 3.44
C GLU A 483 34.24 -13.18 4.49
N HIS A 484 33.62 -12.01 4.30
CA HIS A 484 33.72 -10.89 5.24
C HIS A 484 32.96 -11.12 6.57
N LEU A 485 31.99 -12.02 6.58
CA LEU A 485 31.20 -12.36 7.77
C LEU A 485 31.65 -13.65 8.47
N VAL A 486 32.74 -14.29 8.02
CA VAL A 486 33.30 -15.49 8.67
C VAL A 486 33.77 -15.18 10.10
N GLU A 487 34.50 -14.08 10.29
CA GLU A 487 35.15 -13.78 11.57
C GLU A 487 34.25 -13.00 12.54
N GLN A 488 33.39 -12.13 12.02
CA GLN A 488 32.56 -11.23 12.82
C GLN A 488 31.10 -11.27 12.35
N PRO A 489 30.12 -11.19 13.28
CA PRO A 489 28.70 -11.22 12.93
C PRO A 489 28.20 -9.94 12.25
N SER A 490 28.98 -8.85 12.31
CA SER A 490 28.71 -7.57 11.68
C SER A 490 30.04 -6.93 11.30
N ILE A 491 30.11 -6.33 10.11
CA ILE A 491 31.29 -5.58 9.65
C ILE A 491 30.84 -4.33 8.89
N HIS A 492 31.64 -3.28 9.00
CA HIS A 492 31.43 -2.02 8.29
C HIS A 492 32.61 -1.81 7.32
N LEU A 493 32.28 -1.51 6.06
CA LEU A 493 33.22 -1.45 4.94
C LEU A 493 33.07 -0.13 4.20
N ASP A 494 34.19 0.49 3.86
CA ASP A 494 34.23 1.78 3.16
C ASP A 494 34.42 1.63 1.65
N THR A 495 34.30 2.74 0.92
CA THR A 495 34.47 2.87 -0.54
C THR A 495 35.62 2.05 -1.13
N HIS A 496 36.82 2.13 -0.53
CA HIS A 496 38.01 1.43 -1.04
C HIS A 496 37.93 -0.10 -0.89
N GLN A 497 37.13 -0.63 0.05
CA GLN A 497 36.95 -2.07 0.29
C GLN A 497 35.81 -2.63 -0.56
N ILE A 498 34.78 -1.82 -0.83
CA ILE A 498 33.55 -2.25 -1.50
C ILE A 498 33.55 -2.03 -3.02
N GLY A 499 34.64 -1.48 -3.58
CA GLY A 499 34.76 -1.24 -5.02
C GLY A 499 34.61 -2.50 -5.87
N ALA A 500 35.06 -3.67 -5.39
CA ALA A 500 34.85 -4.95 -6.07
C ALA A 500 33.37 -5.38 -6.03
N PHE A 501 32.72 -5.21 -4.87
CA PHE A 501 31.32 -5.54 -4.67
C PHE A 501 30.41 -4.78 -5.64
N PHE A 502 30.62 -3.47 -5.80
CA PHE A 502 29.86 -2.64 -6.72
C PHE A 502 30.06 -3.00 -8.20
N LYS A 503 31.22 -3.54 -8.59
CA LYS A 503 31.48 -3.95 -9.99
C LYS A 503 30.59 -5.10 -10.43
N TRP A 504 30.26 -6.04 -9.54
CA TRP A 504 29.34 -7.15 -9.84
C TRP A 504 27.90 -6.71 -10.09
N PHE A 505 27.56 -5.48 -9.70
CA PHE A 505 26.27 -4.86 -10.01
C PHE A 505 26.43 -3.71 -11.02
N HIS A 506 27.56 -3.66 -11.74
CA HIS A 506 27.86 -2.70 -12.79
C HIS A 506 27.75 -1.22 -12.37
N PHE A 507 28.12 -0.90 -11.13
CA PHE A 507 28.24 0.49 -10.69
C PHE A 507 29.63 1.05 -11.00
N ALA A 508 29.68 2.27 -11.52
CA ALA A 508 30.93 3.00 -11.68
C ALA A 508 31.31 3.64 -10.33
N VAL A 509 32.36 3.11 -9.70
CA VAL A 509 32.93 3.65 -8.47
C VAL A 509 34.21 4.39 -8.82
N LEU A 510 34.37 5.60 -8.29
CA LEU A 510 35.61 6.34 -8.43
C LEU A 510 36.74 5.57 -7.73
N PRO A 511 37.83 5.21 -8.43
CA PRO A 511 38.96 4.52 -7.83
C PRO A 511 39.47 5.26 -6.59
N THR A 512 39.62 4.51 -5.50
CA THR A 512 39.92 5.04 -4.16
C THR A 512 41.02 4.21 -3.54
N TRP A 513 42.06 4.89 -3.06
CA TRP A 513 43.19 4.24 -2.41
C TRP A 513 43.34 4.75 -0.98
N MET A 514 43.96 3.92 -0.14
CA MET A 514 44.25 4.26 1.25
C MET A 514 45.73 4.60 1.40
N ALA A 515 46.01 5.70 2.10
CA ALA A 515 47.32 6.10 2.57
C ALA A 515 47.32 6.12 4.10
N SER A 516 48.36 5.59 4.72
CA SER A 516 48.58 5.63 6.16
C SER A 516 49.13 6.97 6.65
N ASP A 517 49.85 7.70 5.79
CA ASP A 517 50.45 9.00 6.10
C ASP A 517 50.51 9.96 4.90
N ALA A 518 51.04 11.16 5.13
CA ALA A 518 51.17 12.19 4.11
C ALA A 518 52.12 11.83 2.96
N SER A 519 53.17 11.05 3.23
CA SER A 519 54.16 10.64 2.22
C SER A 519 53.56 9.60 1.27
N GLU A 520 52.86 8.62 1.82
CA GLU A 520 52.11 7.63 1.04
C GLU A 520 50.99 8.30 0.23
N ALA A 521 50.29 9.29 0.82
CA ALA A 521 49.26 10.04 0.11
C ALA A 521 49.82 10.78 -1.13
N VAL A 522 51.02 11.36 -1.03
CA VAL A 522 51.72 11.98 -2.16
C VAL A 522 52.07 10.94 -3.22
N HIS A 523 52.64 9.80 -2.82
CA HIS A 523 53.02 8.74 -3.77
C HIS A 523 51.82 8.20 -4.56
N ILE A 524 50.70 8.00 -3.87
CA ILE A 524 49.44 7.61 -4.49
C ILE A 524 48.93 8.71 -5.43
N ALA A 525 48.96 9.98 -4.99
CA ALA A 525 48.53 11.10 -5.83
C ALA A 525 49.35 11.26 -7.12
N GLU A 526 50.67 11.01 -7.06
CA GLU A 526 51.54 11.01 -8.24
C GLU A 526 51.19 9.89 -9.23
N THR A 527 50.74 8.74 -8.71
CA THR A 527 50.28 7.60 -9.54
C THR A 527 48.94 7.87 -10.20
N ILE A 528 48.01 8.51 -9.47
CA ILE A 528 46.67 8.86 -9.96
C ILE A 528 46.74 10.01 -11.00
N GLY A 529 47.59 10.99 -10.74
CA GLY A 529 47.63 12.26 -11.47
C GLY A 529 46.72 13.32 -10.85
N TYR A 530 47.15 14.59 -10.96
CA TYR A 530 46.47 15.74 -10.37
C TYR A 530 45.38 16.33 -11.28
N PRO A 531 44.32 16.96 -10.73
CA PRO A 531 44.10 17.19 -9.30
C PRO A 531 43.46 16.01 -8.56
N VAL A 532 43.78 15.87 -7.27
CA VAL A 532 43.27 14.82 -6.38
C VAL A 532 42.49 15.39 -5.19
N ALA A 533 41.73 14.53 -4.52
CA ALA A 533 41.11 14.76 -3.23
C ALA A 533 41.76 13.86 -2.17
N VAL A 534 41.93 14.41 -0.96
CA VAL A 534 42.39 13.68 0.23
C VAL A 534 41.31 13.78 1.30
N LYS A 535 40.86 12.64 1.82
CA LYS A 535 39.79 12.55 2.82
C LYS A 535 40.24 11.75 4.03
N LEU A 536 39.88 12.16 5.24
CA LEU A 536 40.13 11.40 6.46
C LEU A 536 39.36 10.09 6.46
N ARG A 537 39.99 9.03 6.96
CA ARG A 537 39.31 7.82 7.37
C ARG A 537 39.50 7.52 8.86
N SER A 538 38.39 7.58 9.59
CA SER A 538 38.31 7.15 10.99
C SER A 538 36.91 6.56 11.26
N PRO A 539 36.80 5.40 11.92
CA PRO A 539 35.51 4.88 12.41
C PRO A 539 34.95 5.68 13.62
N ASP A 540 35.80 6.45 14.31
CA ASP A 540 35.43 7.12 15.56
C ASP A 540 35.04 8.60 15.34
N ILE A 541 35.18 9.11 14.11
CA ILE A 541 34.77 10.47 13.72
C ILE A 541 33.59 10.36 12.74
N ALA A 542 32.39 10.71 13.23
CA ALA A 542 31.13 10.50 12.50
C ALA A 542 31.02 11.36 11.23
N HIS A 543 31.41 12.63 11.29
CA HIS A 543 31.38 13.52 10.13
C HIS A 543 32.79 14.02 9.81
N LYS A 544 33.26 13.74 8.58
CA LYS A 544 34.57 14.21 8.08
C LYS A 544 34.68 15.74 8.18
N SER A 545 33.58 16.48 8.09
CA SER A 545 33.53 17.94 8.25
C SER A 545 33.94 18.44 9.63
N ASP A 546 33.74 17.65 10.69
CA ASP A 546 34.00 18.05 12.09
C ASP A 546 35.48 18.38 12.35
N VAL A 547 36.36 17.82 11.51
CA VAL A 547 37.82 18.02 11.57
C VAL A 547 38.38 18.60 10.27
N GLN A 548 37.52 19.13 9.41
CA GLN A 548 37.88 19.52 8.03
C GLN A 548 38.67 18.40 7.33
N GLY A 549 38.19 17.17 7.48
CA GLY A 549 38.78 15.94 6.99
C GLY A 549 38.55 15.70 5.50
N VAL A 550 38.20 16.72 4.71
CA VAL A 550 38.05 16.61 3.25
C VAL A 550 38.76 17.79 2.62
N MET A 551 39.77 17.51 1.80
CA MET A 551 40.53 18.50 1.04
C MET A 551 40.43 18.14 -0.44
N LEU A 552 39.88 19.05 -1.24
CA LEU A 552 39.57 18.84 -2.64
C LEU A 552 40.48 19.67 -3.55
N ASN A 553 40.59 19.28 -4.81
CA ASN A 553 41.28 20.03 -5.87
C ASN A 553 42.76 20.31 -5.59
N LEU A 554 43.47 19.34 -5.01
CA LEU A 554 44.90 19.43 -4.71
C LEU A 554 45.69 19.15 -5.99
N ARG A 555 46.56 20.07 -6.39
CA ARG A 555 47.11 20.17 -7.75
C ARG A 555 48.55 19.70 -7.88
N ASN A 556 49.22 19.45 -6.76
CA ASN A 556 50.62 19.04 -6.71
C ASN A 556 50.92 18.33 -5.38
N SER A 557 52.11 17.74 -5.30
CA SER A 557 52.57 16.96 -4.15
C SER A 557 52.65 17.79 -2.87
N SER A 558 53.03 19.07 -2.96
CA SER A 558 53.12 19.95 -1.79
C SER A 558 51.74 20.23 -1.18
N GLU A 559 50.74 20.49 -2.02
CA GLU A 559 49.35 20.66 -1.59
C GLU A 559 48.80 19.38 -0.92
N VAL A 560 49.10 18.21 -1.50
CA VAL A 560 48.70 16.91 -0.92
C VAL A 560 49.35 16.67 0.44
N ALA A 561 50.67 16.83 0.55
CA ALA A 561 51.39 16.63 1.80
C ALA A 561 50.86 17.55 2.92
N ASN A 562 50.69 18.83 2.62
CA ASN A 562 50.19 19.82 3.58
C ASN A 562 48.74 19.50 4.00
N ALA A 563 47.88 19.17 3.05
CA ALA A 563 46.48 18.82 3.32
C ALA A 563 46.38 17.56 4.19
N ALA A 564 47.12 16.50 3.83
CA ALA A 564 47.17 15.24 4.53
C ALA A 564 47.62 15.41 5.99
N GLN A 565 48.75 16.09 6.21
CA GLN A 565 49.27 16.34 7.55
C GLN A 565 48.29 17.17 8.37
N ALA A 566 47.72 18.24 7.79
CA ALA A 566 46.79 19.10 8.50
C ALA A 566 45.50 18.38 8.89
N ILE A 567 45.02 17.44 8.08
CA ILE A 567 43.87 16.57 8.43
C ILE A 567 44.22 15.70 9.64
N LEU A 568 45.38 15.03 9.63
CA LEU A 568 45.81 14.15 10.72
C LEU A 568 46.00 14.93 12.03
N ASP A 569 46.66 16.08 11.96
CA ASP A 569 46.91 16.95 13.12
C ASP A 569 45.59 17.43 13.75
N ARG A 570 44.66 17.96 12.94
CA ARG A 570 43.34 18.40 13.43
C ARG A 570 42.56 17.25 14.05
N SER A 571 42.62 16.06 13.45
CA SER A 571 41.93 14.88 13.96
C SER A 571 42.49 14.47 15.33
N GLN A 572 43.81 14.47 15.49
CA GLN A 572 44.47 14.15 16.75
C GLN A 572 44.21 15.20 17.85
N ILE A 573 44.05 16.48 17.49
CA ILE A 573 43.72 17.55 18.43
C ILE A 573 42.25 17.47 18.88
N SER A 574 41.32 17.39 17.93
CA SER A 574 39.88 17.41 18.22
C SER A 574 39.39 16.10 18.81
N TYR A 575 39.98 14.97 18.40
CA TYR A 575 39.61 13.62 18.84
C TYR A 575 40.87 12.80 19.22
N PRO A 576 41.52 13.08 20.35
CA PRO A 576 42.81 12.44 20.71
C PRO A 576 42.75 10.93 20.88
N SER A 577 41.55 10.39 21.15
CA SER A 577 41.32 8.96 21.34
C SER A 577 40.70 8.27 20.11
N ALA A 578 40.47 9.00 19.02
CA ALA A 578 39.92 8.41 17.80
C ALA A 578 40.97 7.54 17.11
N ARG A 579 40.55 6.36 16.68
CA ARG A 579 41.32 5.49 15.79
C ARG A 579 41.30 6.10 14.40
N ILE A 580 42.47 6.47 13.89
CA ILE A 580 42.63 6.95 12.52
C ILE A 580 43.17 5.78 11.70
N HIS A 581 42.39 5.30 10.72
CA HIS A 581 42.85 4.24 9.82
C HIS A 581 43.74 4.79 8.69
N GLY A 582 43.62 6.09 8.38
CA GLY A 582 44.47 6.77 7.40
C GLY A 582 43.73 7.85 6.62
N LEU A 583 44.12 8.02 5.37
CA LEU A 583 43.61 8.99 4.41
C LEU A 583 43.19 8.27 3.13
N LEU A 584 42.04 8.62 2.58
CA LEU A 584 41.60 8.19 1.26
C LEU A 584 42.09 9.19 0.22
N VAL A 585 42.72 8.70 -0.84
CA VAL A 585 43.19 9.50 -1.98
C VAL A 585 42.41 9.10 -3.23
N GLN A 586 41.85 10.07 -3.94
CA GLN A 586 41.03 9.88 -5.14
C GLN A 586 41.36 10.92 -6.21
N ALA A 587 41.19 10.58 -7.49
CA ALA A 587 41.17 11.59 -8.56
C ALA A 587 40.00 12.56 -8.35
N MET A 588 40.13 13.83 -8.73
CA MET A 588 38.98 14.72 -8.73
C MET A 588 37.97 14.31 -9.81
N ALA A 589 36.74 14.00 -9.39
CA ALA A 589 35.63 13.80 -10.32
C ALA A 589 35.33 15.10 -11.10
N LYS A 590 34.90 14.97 -12.36
CA LYS A 590 34.49 16.13 -13.17
C LYS A 590 33.14 16.65 -12.67
N LEU A 591 33.18 17.59 -11.74
CA LEU A 591 32.00 18.20 -11.10
C LEU A 591 31.26 19.21 -11.98
N ALA A 592 31.83 19.65 -13.09
CA ALA A 592 31.23 20.68 -13.93
C ALA A 592 29.91 20.18 -14.53
N GLY A 593 28.80 20.68 -13.98
CA GLY A 593 27.45 20.28 -14.40
C GLY A 593 27.07 18.87 -13.96
N GLY A 594 27.34 18.49 -12.70
CA GLY A 594 26.79 17.27 -12.10
C GLY A 594 25.95 17.57 -10.87
N GLU A 595 24.95 16.73 -10.60
CA GLU A 595 24.16 16.73 -9.37
C GLU A 595 24.72 15.72 -8.37
N GLU A 596 24.91 16.13 -7.13
CA GLU A 596 25.28 15.23 -6.05
C GLU A 596 24.02 14.71 -5.37
N LEU A 597 23.73 13.42 -5.56
CA LEU A 597 22.62 12.73 -4.93
C LEU A 597 23.12 11.82 -3.81
N ARG A 598 22.25 11.54 -2.84
CA ARG A 598 22.46 10.53 -1.81
C ARG A 598 21.43 9.43 -1.95
N ILE A 599 21.89 8.19 -1.97
CA ILE A 599 21.05 6.99 -1.99
C ILE A 599 21.41 6.16 -0.78
N LYS A 600 20.43 5.92 0.10
CA LYS A 600 20.66 5.16 1.34
C LYS A 600 19.67 4.00 1.45
N VAL A 601 20.18 2.78 1.61
CA VAL A 601 19.45 1.64 2.12
C VAL A 601 19.56 1.62 3.63
N LYS A 602 18.40 1.58 4.31
CA LYS A 602 18.33 1.40 5.77
C LYS A 602 17.35 0.28 6.13
N HIS A 603 17.54 -0.31 7.29
CA HIS A 603 16.58 -1.25 7.86
C HIS A 603 15.57 -0.53 8.78
N ASP A 604 14.33 -0.40 8.34
CA ASP A 604 13.19 -0.02 9.17
C ASP A 604 12.67 -1.25 9.93
N THR A 605 12.29 -1.09 11.19
CA THR A 605 11.89 -2.22 12.03
C THR A 605 10.50 -2.77 11.68
N THR A 606 9.62 -1.93 11.10
CA THR A 606 8.27 -2.34 10.68
C THR A 606 8.27 -2.80 9.22
N PHE A 607 8.88 -2.02 8.30
CA PHE A 607 8.84 -2.29 6.86
C PHE A 607 10.06 -3.02 6.30
N GLY A 608 11.05 -3.33 7.15
CA GLY A 608 12.29 -3.96 6.71
C GLY A 608 13.17 -3.00 5.92
N PRO A 609 13.92 -3.46 4.90
CA PRO A 609 14.81 -2.59 4.16
C PRO A 609 14.05 -1.56 3.32
N VAL A 610 14.55 -0.32 3.31
CA VAL A 610 13.98 0.83 2.60
C VAL A 610 15.07 1.56 1.84
N ILE A 611 14.77 2.00 0.63
CA ILE A 611 15.64 2.85 -0.19
C ILE A 611 15.21 4.31 -0.01
N LEU A 612 16.16 5.17 0.35
CA LEU A 612 16.00 6.61 0.49
C LEU A 612 16.77 7.32 -0.63
N LEU A 613 16.13 8.29 -1.28
CA LEU A 613 16.71 9.12 -2.35
C LEU A 613 16.53 10.60 -2.04
N GLY A 614 17.61 11.37 -2.12
CA GLY A 614 17.58 12.82 -1.95
C GLY A 614 18.82 13.51 -2.49
N GLN A 615 18.88 14.83 -2.40
CA GLN A 615 20.08 15.61 -2.67
C GLN A 615 21.15 15.28 -1.62
N GLY A 616 22.41 15.17 -2.05
CA GLY A 616 23.57 15.09 -1.16
C GLY A 616 23.79 16.40 -0.40
N GLY A 617 24.29 16.29 0.83
CA GLY A 617 24.50 17.44 1.71
C GLY A 617 25.13 17.03 3.05
N SER A 618 25.80 17.97 3.71
CA SER A 618 26.49 17.72 4.99
C SER A 618 25.55 17.50 6.17
N GLU A 619 24.41 18.21 6.18
CA GLU A 619 23.37 18.10 7.22
C GLU A 619 22.13 17.44 6.60
N TRP A 620 22.17 16.11 6.43
CA TRP A 620 21.09 15.36 5.79
C TRP A 620 20.15 14.75 6.83
N ASP A 621 18.90 15.21 6.86
CA ASP A 621 17.81 14.62 7.66
C ASP A 621 16.92 13.76 6.77
N GLU A 622 16.98 12.43 6.97
CA GLU A 622 16.18 11.44 6.23
C GLU A 622 14.67 11.73 6.23
N SER A 623 14.16 12.44 7.24
CA SER A 623 12.74 12.76 7.36
C SER A 623 12.30 13.95 6.52
N ILE A 624 13.24 14.80 6.10
CA ILE A 624 13.00 16.05 5.36
C ILE A 624 13.57 15.95 3.95
N ASP A 625 14.80 15.44 3.83
CA ASP A 625 15.62 15.53 2.61
C ASP A 625 15.51 14.31 1.70
N ALA A 626 14.77 13.27 2.10
CA ALA A 626 14.70 12.01 1.37
C ALA A 626 13.28 11.56 1.03
N GLU A 627 13.09 11.06 -0.19
CA GLU A 627 11.94 10.22 -0.55
C GLU A 627 12.25 8.76 -0.31
N ALA A 628 11.24 7.99 0.09
CA ALA A 628 11.38 6.58 0.41
C ALA A 628 10.70 5.67 -0.62
N ALA A 629 11.32 4.53 -0.88
CA ALA A 629 10.74 3.44 -1.65
C ALA A 629 10.98 2.09 -0.97
N LEU A 630 9.99 1.20 -1.08
CA LEU A 630 10.10 -0.17 -0.62
C LEU A 630 10.62 -1.05 -1.76
N PRO A 631 11.74 -1.76 -1.57
CA PRO A 631 12.16 -2.80 -2.49
C PRO A 631 11.13 -3.95 -2.49
N PRO A 632 10.95 -4.66 -3.61
CA PRO A 632 11.65 -4.47 -4.88
C PRO A 632 11.12 -3.34 -5.76
N LEU A 633 12.03 -2.68 -6.48
CA LEU A 633 11.76 -1.65 -7.49
C LEU A 633 11.89 -2.22 -8.91
N ASN A 634 11.02 -1.78 -9.81
CA ASN A 634 11.21 -1.84 -11.27
C ASN A 634 11.49 -0.43 -11.81
N MET A 635 11.67 -0.33 -13.12
CA MET A 635 11.92 0.93 -13.83
C MET A 635 10.84 1.98 -13.57
N THR A 636 9.57 1.59 -13.60
CA THR A 636 8.45 2.51 -13.37
C THR A 636 8.48 3.10 -11.96
N LEU A 637 8.67 2.26 -10.94
CA LEU A 637 8.69 2.66 -9.53
C LEU A 637 9.90 3.50 -9.19
N ALA A 638 11.07 3.14 -9.73
CA ALA A 638 12.28 3.93 -9.59
C ALA A 638 12.10 5.31 -10.25
N ARG A 639 11.52 5.37 -11.45
CA ARG A 639 11.16 6.62 -12.11
C ARG A 639 10.22 7.48 -11.27
N TYR A 640 9.19 6.88 -10.68
CA TYR A 640 8.26 7.60 -9.81
C TYR A 640 8.93 8.12 -8.53
N LEU A 641 9.86 7.36 -7.93
CA LEU A 641 10.66 7.81 -6.80
C LEU A 641 11.46 9.07 -7.18
N ILE A 642 12.12 9.08 -8.34
CA ILE A 642 12.90 10.22 -8.83
C ILE A 642 12.02 11.43 -9.09
N ILE A 643 10.94 11.28 -9.86
CA ILE A 643 10.01 12.37 -10.19
C ILE A 643 9.47 13.01 -8.91
N ARG A 644 9.14 12.19 -7.91
CA ARG A 644 8.63 12.68 -6.63
C ARG A 644 9.70 13.41 -5.83
N ALA A 645 10.93 12.88 -5.79
CA ALA A 645 12.04 13.56 -5.12
C ALA A 645 12.28 14.95 -5.74
N ILE A 646 12.15 15.08 -7.06
CA ILE A 646 12.21 16.36 -7.77
C ILE A 646 11.01 17.26 -7.41
N SER A 647 9.78 16.76 -7.53
CA SER A 647 8.56 17.58 -7.35
C SER A 647 8.37 18.05 -5.90
N SER A 648 8.87 17.29 -4.93
CA SER A 648 8.89 17.66 -3.50
C SER A 648 10.08 18.53 -3.10
N GLY A 649 10.98 18.86 -4.05
CA GLY A 649 12.16 19.69 -3.80
C GLY A 649 13.29 19.00 -3.01
N LYS A 650 13.20 17.68 -2.82
CA LYS A 650 14.23 16.84 -2.18
C LYS A 650 15.41 16.56 -3.10
N ILE A 651 15.19 16.61 -4.42
CA ILE A 651 16.22 16.78 -5.44
C ILE A 651 15.97 18.13 -6.10
N ARG A 652 17.02 18.96 -6.18
CA ARG A 652 16.92 20.31 -6.76
C ARG A 652 17.66 20.32 -8.07
N LEU A 653 16.92 20.26 -9.17
CA LEU A 653 17.50 20.31 -10.51
C LEU A 653 18.16 21.67 -10.75
N GLN A 654 19.46 21.67 -11.00
CA GLN A 654 20.18 22.83 -11.50
C GLN A 654 19.90 23.03 -12.99
N LYS A 655 19.98 24.27 -13.47
CA LYS A 655 19.87 24.59 -14.91
C LYS A 655 21.16 24.18 -15.61
N GLN A 656 21.25 22.93 -16.02
CA GLN A 656 22.43 22.38 -16.66
C GLN A 656 22.24 22.17 -18.16
N PRO A 657 23.33 22.17 -18.97
CA PRO A 657 23.25 21.92 -20.41
C PRO A 657 22.71 20.53 -20.76
N THR A 658 23.04 19.54 -19.93
CA THR A 658 22.59 18.15 -20.02
C THR A 658 21.70 17.83 -18.82
N PRO A 659 20.40 17.54 -19.01
CA PRO A 659 19.52 17.13 -17.92
C PRO A 659 19.89 15.74 -17.39
N ILE A 660 19.51 15.45 -16.15
CA ILE A 660 19.65 14.10 -15.56
C ILE A 660 18.94 13.08 -16.46
N ASP A 661 19.63 11.99 -16.80
CA ASP A 661 18.98 10.84 -17.40
C ASP A 661 18.16 10.08 -16.34
N ILE A 662 16.86 10.34 -16.35
CA ILE A 662 15.90 9.69 -15.45
C ILE A 662 15.83 8.19 -15.70
N HIS A 663 16.05 7.74 -16.95
CA HIS A 663 16.04 6.31 -17.28
C HIS A 663 17.24 5.61 -16.64
N GLY A 664 18.46 6.07 -16.91
CA GLY A 664 19.67 5.53 -16.31
C GLY A 664 19.69 5.60 -14.78
N LEU A 665 19.16 6.68 -14.17
CA LEU A 665 19.03 6.75 -12.71
C LEU A 665 18.00 5.73 -12.18
N SER A 666 16.97 5.42 -12.96
CA SER A 666 16.01 4.36 -12.62
C SER A 666 16.68 2.99 -12.63
N GLU A 667 17.50 2.68 -13.65
CA GLU A 667 18.28 1.44 -13.69
C GLU A 667 19.23 1.33 -12.49
N PHE A 668 19.91 2.43 -12.15
CA PHE A 668 20.78 2.49 -10.98
C PHE A 668 20.02 2.10 -9.70
N LEU A 669 18.84 2.68 -9.46
CA LEU A 669 18.01 2.38 -8.29
C LEU A 669 17.46 0.96 -8.30
N VAL A 670 17.12 0.40 -9.47
CA VAL A 670 16.69 -1.00 -9.58
C VAL A 670 17.82 -1.95 -9.21
N ARG A 671 19.07 -1.67 -9.63
CA ARG A 671 20.24 -2.47 -9.23
C ARG A 671 20.51 -2.39 -7.73
N ILE A 672 20.34 -1.22 -7.12
CA ILE A 672 20.39 -1.09 -5.64
C ILE A 672 19.29 -1.93 -5.00
N SER A 673 18.07 -1.89 -5.53
CA SER A 673 16.98 -2.75 -5.07
C SER A 673 17.31 -4.24 -5.21
N GLN A 674 18.02 -4.62 -6.27
CA GLN A 674 18.43 -6.01 -6.49
C GLN A 674 19.46 -6.47 -5.46
N ILE A 675 20.46 -5.64 -5.14
CA ILE A 675 21.40 -5.89 -4.04
C ILE A 675 20.61 -6.18 -2.75
N VAL A 676 19.64 -5.32 -2.44
CA VAL A 676 18.84 -5.47 -1.22
C VAL A 676 18.07 -6.77 -1.20
N VAL A 677 17.51 -7.22 -2.32
CA VAL A 677 16.72 -8.47 -2.41
C VAL A 677 17.62 -9.70 -2.32
N ASP A 678 18.68 -9.75 -3.11
CA ASP A 678 19.52 -10.95 -3.28
C ASP A 678 20.51 -11.16 -2.14
N CYS A 679 20.94 -10.09 -1.47
CA CYS A 679 21.95 -10.11 -0.42
C CYS A 679 21.33 -9.68 0.92
N PRO A 680 20.59 -10.55 1.63
CA PRO A 680 19.93 -10.20 2.90
C PRO A 680 20.88 -9.76 4.02
N GLN A 681 22.18 -10.05 3.87
CA GLN A 681 23.24 -9.60 4.76
C GLN A 681 23.55 -8.10 4.63
N VAL A 682 23.18 -7.46 3.51
CA VAL A 682 23.30 -6.01 3.34
C VAL A 682 22.30 -5.33 4.26
N TYR A 683 22.79 -4.86 5.41
CA TYR A 683 21.95 -4.27 6.45
C TYR A 683 21.75 -2.77 6.23
N GLU A 684 22.82 -2.06 5.89
CA GLU A 684 22.80 -0.65 5.50
C GLU A 684 23.76 -0.43 4.33
N LEU A 685 23.39 0.44 3.40
CA LEU A 685 24.24 0.91 2.31
C LEU A 685 24.00 2.42 2.16
N ASP A 686 25.03 3.24 2.34
CA ASP A 686 24.92 4.69 2.25
C ASP A 686 25.85 5.19 1.15
N ILE A 687 25.28 5.56 -0.01
CA ILE A 687 26.04 6.09 -1.14
C ILE A 687 25.94 7.61 -1.10
N HIS A 688 27.04 8.26 -0.70
CA HIS A 688 27.07 9.69 -0.45
C HIS A 688 28.41 10.35 -0.85
N PRO A 689 28.49 11.01 -2.02
CA PRO A 689 27.47 11.17 -3.04
C PRO A 689 27.59 10.18 -4.21
N VAL A 690 26.47 9.98 -4.91
CA VAL A 690 26.46 9.63 -6.34
C VAL A 690 26.50 10.92 -7.14
N LEU A 691 27.52 11.08 -7.97
CA LEU A 691 27.59 12.17 -8.95
C LEU A 691 26.83 11.78 -10.20
N VAL A 692 25.84 12.59 -10.56
CA VAL A 692 24.96 12.40 -11.72
C VAL A 692 25.25 13.49 -12.75
N ASN A 693 25.78 13.13 -13.91
CA ASN A 693 26.05 14.06 -15.00
C ASN A 693 25.52 13.50 -16.32
N GLY A 694 24.33 13.95 -16.73
CA GLY A 694 23.63 13.36 -17.87
C GLY A 694 23.30 11.88 -17.63
N ASP A 695 23.89 11.02 -18.45
CA ASP A 695 23.80 9.56 -18.42
C ASP A 695 24.95 8.88 -17.61
N GLN A 696 25.86 9.67 -17.03
CA GLN A 696 26.98 9.17 -16.23
C GLN A 696 26.66 9.22 -14.74
N PHE A 697 26.71 8.06 -14.09
CA PHE A 697 26.48 7.90 -12.64
C PHE A 697 27.74 7.37 -11.98
N THR A 698 28.41 8.20 -11.16
CA THR A 698 29.67 7.80 -10.50
C THR A 698 29.52 7.86 -8.99
N ILE A 699 29.78 6.75 -8.30
CA ILE A 699 29.85 6.68 -6.84
C ILE A 699 31.17 7.31 -6.39
N LEU A 700 31.10 8.40 -5.61
CA LEU A 700 32.29 9.10 -5.10
C LEU A 700 32.68 8.63 -3.69
N ASP A 701 31.70 8.26 -2.88
CA ASP A 701 31.87 7.67 -1.56
C ASP A 701 30.66 6.77 -1.26
N ALA A 702 30.91 5.67 -0.56
CA ALA A 702 29.89 4.76 -0.09
C ALA A 702 30.36 3.98 1.15
N ASP A 703 29.41 3.73 2.04
CA ASP A 703 29.59 2.92 3.25
C ASP A 703 28.64 1.72 3.22
N LEU A 704 29.13 0.53 3.55
CA LEU A 704 28.35 -0.71 3.57
C LEU A 704 28.47 -1.38 4.92
N THR A 705 27.33 -1.62 5.57
CA THR A 705 27.26 -2.42 6.79
C THR A 705 26.66 -3.79 6.45
N LEU A 706 27.46 -4.84 6.66
CA LEU A 706 27.03 -6.22 6.53
C LEU A 706 26.72 -6.81 7.90
N LYS A 707 25.64 -7.59 8.00
CA LYS A 707 25.30 -8.39 9.18
C LYS A 707 24.97 -9.81 8.77
N ARG A 708 25.35 -10.79 9.60
CA ARG A 708 24.88 -12.17 9.43
C ARG A 708 23.36 -12.20 9.43
N PHE A 709 22.81 -12.94 8.49
CA PHE A 709 21.37 -13.13 8.36
C PHE A 709 21.04 -14.62 8.47
N SER A 710 19.98 -14.94 9.21
CA SER A 710 19.46 -16.30 9.37
C SER A 710 17.94 -16.29 9.26
N GLY A 711 17.38 -17.30 8.60
CA GLY A 711 15.93 -17.40 8.37
C GLY A 711 15.57 -17.16 6.91
N ASP A 712 14.30 -16.88 6.65
CA ASP A 712 13.80 -16.61 5.30
C ASP A 712 14.19 -15.19 4.86
N ALA A 713 15.06 -15.10 3.84
CA ALA A 713 15.53 -13.82 3.28
C ALA A 713 14.40 -12.96 2.73
N GLN A 714 13.28 -13.57 2.30
CA GLN A 714 12.11 -12.85 1.80
C GLN A 714 11.23 -12.34 2.95
N SER A 715 11.25 -12.97 4.14
CA SER A 715 10.43 -12.60 5.31
C SER A 715 10.65 -11.16 5.80
N ARG A 716 11.87 -10.63 5.66
CA ARG A 716 12.20 -9.25 6.04
C ARG A 716 11.64 -8.20 5.08
N LEU A 717 11.27 -8.57 3.86
CA LEU A 717 10.77 -7.62 2.87
C LEU A 717 9.27 -7.40 3.11
N ALA A 718 8.85 -6.13 3.20
CA ALA A 718 7.43 -5.82 3.33
C ALA A 718 6.62 -6.22 2.08
N ILE A 719 7.27 -6.35 0.91
CA ILE A 719 6.67 -6.82 -0.33
C ILE A 719 7.48 -8.00 -0.83
N ARG A 720 6.80 -9.11 -1.13
CA ARG A 720 7.47 -10.28 -1.65
C ARG A 720 8.01 -10.03 -3.07
N PRO A 721 9.29 -10.34 -3.33
CA PRO A 721 9.88 -10.25 -4.66
C PRO A 721 9.33 -11.31 -5.61
N TYR A 722 9.62 -11.15 -6.90
CA TYR A 722 9.40 -12.20 -7.89
C TYR A 722 10.15 -13.48 -7.47
N PRO A 723 9.46 -14.63 -7.31
CA PRO A 723 10.08 -15.84 -6.80
C PRO A 723 10.82 -16.59 -7.93
N SER A 724 11.96 -16.04 -8.34
CA SER A 724 12.81 -16.57 -9.42
C SER A 724 13.33 -17.98 -9.13
N GLU A 725 13.41 -18.37 -7.86
CA GLU A 725 13.74 -19.73 -7.43
C GLU A 725 12.71 -20.79 -7.85
N LEU A 726 11.52 -20.37 -8.32
CA LEU A 726 10.46 -21.27 -8.78
C LEU A 726 10.46 -21.48 -10.31
N ILE A 727 11.46 -20.98 -11.04
CA ILE A 727 11.60 -21.21 -12.47
C ILE A 727 12.15 -22.63 -12.71
N ASP A 728 11.43 -23.42 -13.50
CA ASP A 728 11.88 -24.74 -13.97
C ASP A 728 11.89 -24.78 -15.51
N GLU A 729 12.67 -25.69 -16.07
CA GLU A 729 12.66 -26.00 -17.50
C GLU A 729 12.39 -27.48 -17.72
N PHE A 730 11.63 -27.81 -18.76
CA PHE A 730 11.42 -29.19 -19.18
C PHE A 730 11.30 -29.30 -20.70
N ILE A 731 11.53 -30.51 -21.21
CA ILE A 731 11.31 -30.84 -22.63
C ILE A 731 9.94 -31.49 -22.75
N ASP A 732 9.11 -30.98 -23.66
CA ASP A 732 7.78 -31.53 -23.89
C ASP A 732 7.82 -32.82 -24.75
N LYS A 733 6.65 -33.39 -25.04
CA LYS A 733 6.56 -34.63 -25.85
C LYS A 733 6.99 -34.45 -27.31
N ASP A 734 7.00 -33.23 -27.81
CA ASP A 734 7.39 -32.90 -29.18
C ASP A 734 8.90 -32.57 -29.26
N GLY A 735 9.61 -32.60 -28.13
CA GLY A 735 11.04 -32.30 -28.05
C GLY A 735 11.37 -30.82 -27.90
N GLU A 736 10.36 -29.97 -27.65
CA GLU A 736 10.55 -28.53 -27.50
C GLU A 736 10.81 -28.14 -26.04
N GLN A 737 11.70 -27.17 -25.83
CA GLN A 737 12.01 -26.63 -24.51
C GLN A 737 10.88 -25.71 -24.05
N VAL A 738 10.37 -25.98 -22.85
CA VAL A 738 9.31 -25.20 -22.21
C VAL A 738 9.82 -24.70 -20.86
N ILE A 739 9.69 -23.39 -20.63
CA ILE A 739 10.02 -22.74 -19.37
C ILE A 739 8.74 -22.64 -18.54
N LEU A 740 8.77 -23.12 -17.31
CA LEU A 740 7.70 -22.99 -16.35
C LEU A 740 8.12 -21.99 -15.28
N ARG A 741 7.48 -20.81 -15.26
CA ARG A 741 7.84 -19.74 -14.33
C ARG A 741 6.61 -19.08 -13.71
N PRO A 742 6.73 -18.43 -12.54
CA PRO A 742 5.70 -17.53 -12.06
C PRO A 742 5.35 -16.48 -13.11
N ILE A 743 4.06 -16.14 -13.20
CA ILE A 743 3.55 -15.09 -14.10
C ILE A 743 4.14 -13.73 -13.75
N LEU A 744 4.33 -12.88 -14.74
CA LEU A 744 4.74 -11.48 -14.61
C LEU A 744 3.61 -10.59 -15.15
N PRO A 745 3.43 -9.34 -14.69
CA PRO A 745 2.47 -8.44 -15.32
C PRO A 745 2.78 -8.15 -16.77
N GLU A 746 4.06 -8.10 -17.12
CA GLU A 746 4.52 -7.90 -18.49
C GLU A 746 4.05 -9.04 -19.42
N ASP A 747 3.58 -10.16 -18.85
CA ASP A 747 2.91 -11.22 -19.60
C ASP A 747 1.51 -10.84 -20.06
N GLU A 748 0.96 -9.68 -19.70
CA GLU A 748 -0.39 -9.28 -20.09
C GLU A 748 -0.67 -9.42 -21.60
N PRO A 749 0.21 -8.94 -22.51
CA PRO A 749 0.01 -9.14 -23.96
C PRO A 749 0.07 -10.62 -24.36
N LEU A 750 1.05 -11.37 -23.82
CA LEU A 750 1.21 -12.80 -24.11
C LEU A 750 0.02 -13.63 -23.58
N HIS A 751 -0.54 -13.23 -22.44
CA HIS A 751 -1.70 -13.86 -21.83
C HIS A 751 -2.98 -13.54 -22.59
N ALA A 752 -3.10 -12.33 -23.16
CA ALA A 752 -4.19 -11.97 -24.07
C ALA A 752 -4.18 -12.85 -25.33
N GLU A 753 -3.02 -12.98 -25.98
CA GLU A 753 -2.84 -13.86 -27.14
C GLU A 753 -3.13 -15.33 -26.81
N PHE A 754 -2.68 -15.79 -25.63
CA PHE A 754 -3.00 -17.12 -25.13
C PHE A 754 -4.52 -17.34 -25.02
N ILE A 755 -5.25 -16.43 -24.38
CA ILE A 755 -6.72 -16.52 -24.23
C ILE A 755 -7.41 -16.55 -25.60
N GLN A 756 -6.97 -15.73 -26.57
CA GLN A 756 -7.54 -15.72 -27.91
C GLN A 756 -7.39 -17.05 -28.65
N ARG A 757 -6.39 -17.86 -28.28
CA ARG A 757 -6.16 -19.21 -28.83
C ARG A 757 -6.83 -20.33 -28.03
N VAL A 758 -7.58 -20.02 -26.98
CA VAL A 758 -8.40 -20.97 -26.23
C VAL A 758 -9.83 -20.98 -26.78
N SER A 759 -10.41 -22.16 -26.97
CA SER A 759 -11.79 -22.29 -27.46
C SER A 759 -12.81 -21.74 -26.44
N LYS A 760 -13.93 -21.20 -26.94
CA LYS A 760 -15.02 -20.70 -26.08
C LYS A 760 -15.55 -21.76 -25.11
N GLU A 761 -15.63 -23.02 -25.55
CA GLU A 761 -16.05 -24.14 -24.70
C GLU A 761 -15.11 -24.34 -23.50
N ASP A 762 -13.81 -24.16 -23.70
CA ASP A 762 -12.81 -24.31 -22.63
C ASP A 762 -12.79 -23.12 -21.67
N LEU A 763 -13.01 -21.91 -22.18
CA LEU A 763 -13.21 -20.73 -21.34
C LEU A 763 -14.49 -20.86 -20.51
N TYR A 764 -15.59 -21.30 -21.11
CA TYR A 764 -16.83 -21.58 -20.40
C TYR A 764 -16.63 -22.63 -19.30
N LYS A 765 -15.89 -23.72 -19.59
CA LYS A 765 -15.52 -24.73 -18.58
C LYS A 765 -14.64 -24.21 -17.46
N ARG A 766 -13.89 -23.14 -17.70
CA ARG A 766 -12.99 -22.54 -16.71
C ARG A 766 -13.69 -21.52 -15.82
N PHE A 767 -14.57 -20.70 -16.39
CA PHE A 767 -15.18 -19.55 -15.72
C PHE A 767 -16.65 -19.75 -15.35
N PHE A 768 -17.27 -20.86 -15.76
CA PHE A 768 -18.69 -21.16 -15.54
C PHE A 768 -19.65 -20.09 -16.12
N SER A 769 -19.17 -19.29 -17.06
CA SER A 769 -19.91 -18.22 -17.72
C SER A 769 -19.41 -17.99 -19.13
N ASP A 770 -20.24 -17.43 -20.00
CA ASP A 770 -19.78 -16.94 -21.30
C ASP A 770 -18.83 -15.77 -21.08
N VAL A 771 -17.57 -15.95 -21.47
CA VAL A 771 -16.53 -14.94 -21.31
C VAL A 771 -16.37 -14.16 -22.61
N GLY A 772 -16.58 -12.84 -22.54
CA GLY A 772 -16.33 -11.91 -23.64
C GLY A 772 -14.84 -11.67 -23.89
N GLU A 773 -14.51 -10.67 -24.70
CA GLU A 773 -13.13 -10.20 -24.79
C GLU A 773 -12.69 -9.60 -23.45
N PHE A 774 -11.51 -10.01 -22.97
CA PHE A 774 -10.93 -9.42 -21.78
C PHE A 774 -10.39 -8.03 -22.13
N ASN A 775 -10.81 -7.02 -21.37
CA ASN A 775 -10.19 -5.71 -21.42
C ASN A 775 -8.84 -5.71 -20.66
N HIS A 776 -8.08 -4.63 -20.82
CA HIS A 776 -6.79 -4.42 -20.13
C HIS A 776 -6.89 -4.65 -18.61
N GLU A 777 -7.95 -4.16 -17.97
CA GLU A 777 -8.15 -4.28 -16.52
C GLU A 777 -8.36 -5.74 -16.07
N ALA A 778 -9.12 -6.52 -16.84
CA ALA A 778 -9.34 -7.93 -16.55
C ALA A 778 -8.07 -8.77 -16.79
N LEU A 779 -7.28 -8.45 -17.81
CA LEU A 779 -5.98 -9.11 -18.03
C LEU A 779 -4.96 -8.73 -16.96
N ALA A 780 -4.89 -7.46 -16.55
CA ALA A 780 -4.06 -7.00 -15.45
C ALA A 780 -4.38 -7.74 -14.15
N ASN A 781 -5.66 -7.94 -13.83
CA ASN A 781 -6.08 -8.75 -12.68
C ASN A 781 -5.61 -10.21 -12.76
N LEU A 782 -5.46 -10.75 -13.97
CA LEU A 782 -4.98 -12.10 -14.19
C LEU A 782 -3.44 -12.19 -14.11
N THR A 783 -2.69 -11.21 -14.59
CA THR A 783 -1.21 -11.29 -14.67
C THR A 783 -0.50 -10.68 -13.47
N GLN A 784 -1.10 -9.71 -12.81
CA GLN A 784 -0.54 -9.08 -11.63
C GLN A 784 -1.07 -9.81 -10.40
N ILE A 785 -0.25 -10.66 -9.78
CA ILE A 785 -0.66 -11.42 -8.59
C ILE A 785 0.14 -10.98 -7.36
N ASP A 786 -0.42 -11.24 -6.17
CA ASP A 786 0.34 -11.15 -4.92
C ASP A 786 0.91 -12.53 -4.60
N TYR A 787 2.22 -12.72 -4.79
CA TYR A 787 2.89 -14.01 -4.63
C TYR A 787 2.78 -14.64 -3.22
N ASP A 788 2.28 -13.89 -2.22
CA ASP A 788 1.97 -14.44 -0.90
C ASP A 788 0.58 -15.08 -0.78
N ARG A 789 -0.37 -14.69 -1.63
CA ARG A 789 -1.77 -15.13 -1.56
C ARG A 789 -2.23 -15.85 -2.80
N GLU A 790 -1.71 -15.46 -3.95
CA GLU A 790 -1.99 -16.09 -5.23
C GLU A 790 -0.66 -16.52 -5.86
N MET A 791 -0.66 -17.69 -6.46
CA MET A 791 0.43 -18.13 -7.32
C MET A 791 -0.15 -18.52 -8.66
N ALA A 792 0.46 -18.02 -9.74
CA ALA A 792 0.16 -18.47 -11.09
C ALA A 792 1.46 -18.81 -11.81
N PHE A 793 1.52 -20.02 -12.38
CA PHE A 793 2.63 -20.46 -13.21
C PHE A 793 2.20 -20.45 -14.68
N VAL A 794 3.04 -19.84 -15.52
CA VAL A 794 2.91 -19.86 -16.97
C VAL A 794 3.90 -20.85 -17.58
N ALA A 795 3.43 -21.68 -18.49
CA ALA A 795 4.27 -22.50 -19.36
C ALA A 795 4.53 -21.72 -20.65
N ILE A 796 5.80 -21.44 -20.94
CA ILE A 796 6.25 -20.62 -22.06
C ILE A 796 7.06 -21.47 -23.02
N ARG A 797 6.72 -21.36 -24.30
CA ARG A 797 7.44 -21.99 -25.42
C ARG A 797 7.97 -20.90 -26.32
N HIS A 798 9.16 -21.09 -26.90
CA HIS A 798 9.70 -20.16 -27.88
C HIS A 798 9.43 -20.68 -29.29
N GLN A 799 8.60 -19.97 -30.06
CA GLN A 799 8.33 -20.29 -31.45
C GLN A 799 8.88 -19.17 -32.35
N HIS A 800 9.76 -19.52 -33.30
CA HIS A 800 10.46 -18.54 -34.17
C HIS A 800 11.18 -17.41 -33.40
N GLY A 801 11.67 -17.70 -32.19
CA GLY A 801 12.36 -16.72 -31.33
C GLY A 801 11.43 -15.83 -30.50
N GLN A 802 10.11 -15.94 -30.64
CA GLN A 802 9.12 -15.21 -29.82
C GLN A 802 8.58 -16.10 -28.70
N PRO A 803 8.46 -15.60 -27.46
CA PRO A 803 7.86 -16.34 -26.37
C PRO A 803 6.33 -16.40 -26.54
N GLU A 804 5.72 -17.56 -26.32
CA GLU A 804 4.27 -17.74 -26.26
C GLU A 804 3.85 -18.51 -25.00
N ILE A 805 2.78 -18.05 -24.35
CA ILE A 805 2.17 -18.79 -23.24
C ILE A 805 1.29 -19.91 -23.82
N ILE A 806 1.55 -21.14 -23.38
CA ILE A 806 0.85 -22.35 -23.84
C ILE A 806 -0.03 -22.99 -22.77
N GLY A 807 0.11 -22.58 -21.51
CA GLY A 807 -0.74 -22.99 -20.41
C GLY A 807 -0.47 -22.21 -19.13
N VAL A 808 -1.48 -22.16 -18.27
CA VAL A 808 -1.46 -21.44 -17.01
C VAL A 808 -2.04 -22.33 -15.91
N SER A 809 -1.40 -22.35 -14.75
CA SER A 809 -2.00 -22.89 -13.52
C SER A 809 -2.03 -21.82 -12.45
N ARG A 810 -3.02 -21.87 -11.55
CA ARG A 810 -3.12 -20.97 -10.40
C ARG A 810 -3.49 -21.70 -9.13
N ALA A 811 -3.11 -21.11 -8.01
CA ALA A 811 -3.63 -21.38 -6.68
C ALA A 811 -3.93 -20.06 -5.98
N LEU A 812 -5.17 -19.91 -5.49
CA LEU A 812 -5.60 -18.82 -4.64
C LEU A 812 -5.67 -19.34 -3.21
N ILE A 813 -4.69 -18.96 -2.39
CA ILE A 813 -4.58 -19.38 -0.99
C ILE A 813 -5.47 -18.48 -0.14
N ASN A 814 -6.29 -19.09 0.72
CA ASN A 814 -7.10 -18.33 1.67
C ASN A 814 -6.21 -17.67 2.75
N HIS A 815 -6.77 -16.70 3.46
CA HIS A 815 -6.04 -15.90 4.47
C HIS A 815 -5.41 -16.73 5.61
N GLU A 816 -6.01 -17.87 5.97
CA GLU A 816 -5.54 -18.81 6.99
C GLU A 816 -4.53 -19.83 6.47
N ASN A 817 -4.24 -19.85 5.16
CA ASN A 817 -3.46 -20.87 4.47
C ASN A 817 -3.98 -22.31 4.75
N SER A 818 -5.28 -22.43 5.03
CA SER A 818 -5.95 -23.70 5.29
C SER A 818 -6.42 -24.39 4.00
N ASP A 819 -6.73 -23.61 2.97
CA ASP A 819 -7.15 -24.12 1.67
C ASP A 819 -6.58 -23.24 0.56
N ALA A 820 -6.34 -23.84 -0.59
CA ALA A 820 -6.01 -23.13 -1.82
C ALA A 820 -6.92 -23.60 -2.96
N GLU A 821 -7.61 -22.66 -3.61
CA GLU A 821 -8.42 -22.98 -4.78
C GLU A 821 -7.51 -23.03 -6.01
N PHE A 822 -7.51 -24.14 -6.75
CA PHE A 822 -6.67 -24.30 -7.93
C PHE A 822 -7.40 -24.13 -9.26
N ALA A 823 -6.62 -23.78 -10.26
CA ALA A 823 -7.07 -23.47 -11.60
C ALA A 823 -6.07 -23.97 -12.64
N ILE A 824 -6.52 -24.56 -13.74
CA ILE A 824 -5.63 -24.85 -14.87
C ILE A 824 -6.34 -24.53 -16.17
N LEU A 825 -5.65 -23.83 -17.06
CA LEU A 825 -6.06 -23.56 -18.43
C LEU A 825 -4.92 -23.88 -19.39
N ILE A 826 -5.20 -24.57 -20.49
CA ILE A 826 -4.21 -24.96 -21.50
C ILE A 826 -4.77 -24.59 -22.86
N ARG A 827 -3.90 -24.19 -23.79
CA ARG A 827 -4.29 -23.89 -25.17
C ARG A 827 -4.99 -25.11 -25.78
N SER A 828 -6.15 -24.89 -26.41
CA SER A 828 -7.05 -26.00 -26.79
C SER A 828 -6.41 -26.98 -27.78
N ASP A 829 -5.53 -26.49 -28.65
CA ASP A 829 -4.75 -27.24 -29.64
C ASP A 829 -3.56 -28.04 -29.05
N LEU A 830 -3.19 -27.80 -27.79
CA LEU A 830 -2.06 -28.47 -27.11
C LEU A 830 -2.50 -29.47 -26.03
N LYS A 831 -3.79 -29.79 -25.96
CA LYS A 831 -4.33 -30.80 -25.04
C LYS A 831 -3.82 -32.20 -25.35
N GLY A 832 -3.74 -33.05 -24.32
CA GLY A 832 -3.23 -34.43 -24.43
C GLY A 832 -1.70 -34.57 -24.45
N LYS A 833 -0.97 -33.45 -24.55
CA LYS A 833 0.51 -33.44 -24.57
C LYS A 833 1.18 -33.54 -23.18
N GLY A 834 0.40 -33.64 -22.11
CA GLY A 834 0.90 -33.82 -20.73
C GLY A 834 1.15 -32.52 -19.95
N LEU A 835 1.00 -31.35 -20.57
CA LEU A 835 1.16 -30.03 -19.94
C LEU A 835 0.33 -29.87 -18.66
N GLY A 836 -0.92 -30.35 -18.65
CA GLY A 836 -1.78 -30.27 -17.46
C GLY A 836 -1.25 -31.04 -16.26
N THR A 837 -0.57 -32.16 -16.48
CA THR A 837 0.09 -32.91 -15.40
C THR A 837 1.29 -32.15 -14.85
N VAL A 838 2.10 -31.53 -15.71
CA VAL A 838 3.25 -30.72 -15.30
C VAL A 838 2.79 -29.52 -14.48
N LEU A 839 1.79 -28.78 -14.99
CA LEU A 839 1.21 -27.61 -14.33
C LEU A 839 0.55 -27.96 -12.98
N MET A 840 -0.25 -29.03 -12.93
CA MET A 840 -0.87 -29.49 -11.68
C MET A 840 0.18 -29.93 -10.65
N LYS A 841 1.23 -30.64 -11.09
CA LYS A 841 2.30 -31.04 -10.19
C LYS A 841 3.02 -29.83 -9.60
N LYS A 842 3.36 -28.84 -10.43
CA LYS A 842 4.04 -27.62 -9.99
C LYS A 842 3.23 -26.86 -8.92
N ILE A 843 1.91 -26.71 -9.11
CA ILE A 843 1.08 -26.02 -8.14
C ILE A 843 0.91 -26.81 -6.83
N ILE A 844 0.79 -28.15 -6.91
CA ILE A 844 0.78 -29.03 -5.72
C ILE A 844 2.10 -28.90 -4.95
N ASP A 845 3.24 -28.97 -5.63
CA ASP A 845 4.56 -28.89 -5.00
C ASP A 845 4.77 -27.51 -4.36
N TYR A 846 4.30 -26.43 -5.00
CA TYR A 846 4.27 -25.09 -4.44
C TYR A 846 3.42 -25.02 -3.14
N CYS A 847 2.18 -25.50 -3.16
CA CYS A 847 1.30 -25.49 -1.98
C CYS A 847 1.85 -26.34 -0.83
N LYS A 848 2.51 -27.48 -1.13
CA LYS A 848 3.24 -28.28 -0.14
C LYS A 848 4.40 -27.51 0.47
N GLY A 849 5.20 -26.83 -0.35
CA GLY A 849 6.28 -25.96 0.12
C GLY A 849 5.78 -24.81 1.01
N LYS A 850 4.59 -24.28 0.69
CA LYS A 850 3.86 -23.30 1.49
C LYS A 850 3.17 -23.85 2.72
N LYS A 851 3.18 -25.17 2.92
CA LYS A 851 2.50 -25.87 4.02
C LYS A 851 1.00 -25.60 4.08
N THR A 852 0.36 -25.37 2.93
CA THR A 852 -1.10 -25.28 2.83
C THR A 852 -1.71 -26.62 3.21
N LEU A 853 -2.82 -26.62 3.95
CA LEU A 853 -3.36 -27.87 4.51
C LEU A 853 -4.05 -28.75 3.44
N GLN A 854 -4.77 -28.14 2.50
CA GLN A 854 -5.44 -28.79 1.38
C GLN A 854 -5.49 -27.91 0.14
N LEU A 855 -5.80 -28.53 -1.00
CA LEU A 855 -6.00 -27.91 -2.30
C LEU A 855 -7.39 -28.30 -2.83
N SER A 856 -8.21 -27.33 -3.19
CA SER A 856 -9.59 -27.52 -3.63
C SER A 856 -9.81 -26.96 -5.05
N GLY A 857 -10.79 -27.47 -5.77
CA GLY A 857 -11.16 -26.91 -7.07
C GLY A 857 -12.51 -27.41 -7.54
N MET A 858 -13.17 -26.61 -8.38
CA MET A 858 -14.49 -26.92 -8.91
C MET A 858 -14.45 -26.99 -10.44
N THR A 859 -15.16 -27.95 -11.01
CA THR A 859 -15.33 -28.05 -12.47
C THR A 859 -16.72 -28.59 -12.83
N MET A 860 -17.13 -28.50 -14.08
CA MET A 860 -18.38 -29.13 -14.53
C MET A 860 -18.20 -30.65 -14.65
N PRO A 861 -19.24 -31.47 -14.34
CA PRO A 861 -19.21 -32.92 -14.54
C PRO A 861 -18.88 -33.35 -15.98
N SER A 862 -19.16 -32.48 -16.96
CA SER A 862 -18.84 -32.69 -18.37
C SER A 862 -17.33 -32.58 -18.69
N ASN A 863 -16.53 -31.97 -17.81
CA ASN A 863 -15.09 -31.77 -18.00
C ASN A 863 -14.27 -33.03 -17.65
N ARG A 864 -14.49 -34.10 -18.41
CA ARG A 864 -13.84 -35.41 -18.21
C ARG A 864 -12.31 -35.34 -18.16
N GLY A 865 -11.71 -34.43 -18.93
CA GLY A 865 -10.25 -34.23 -18.95
C GLY A 865 -9.71 -33.76 -17.61
N MET A 866 -10.36 -32.78 -16.97
CA MET A 866 -9.98 -32.29 -15.65
C MET A 866 -10.21 -33.33 -14.56
N LEU A 867 -11.36 -34.00 -14.56
CA LEU A 867 -11.69 -35.05 -13.57
C LEU A 867 -10.67 -36.20 -13.62
N THR A 868 -10.30 -36.64 -14.84
CA THR A 868 -9.27 -37.69 -15.02
C THR A 868 -7.90 -37.23 -14.53
N LEU A 869 -7.53 -35.97 -14.81
CA LEU A 869 -6.27 -35.39 -14.34
C LEU A 869 -6.24 -35.32 -12.80
N ALA A 870 -7.32 -34.84 -12.17
CA ALA A 870 -7.45 -34.74 -10.72
C ALA A 870 -7.36 -36.10 -10.04
N GLN A 871 -8.09 -37.12 -10.53
CA GLN A 871 -7.99 -38.50 -10.01
C GLN A 871 -6.56 -39.04 -10.10
N LYS A 872 -5.90 -38.84 -11.23
CA LYS A 872 -4.50 -39.29 -11.43
C LYS A 872 -3.52 -38.64 -10.45
N MET A 873 -3.82 -37.42 -10.00
CA MET A 873 -3.01 -36.66 -9.05
C MET A 873 -3.44 -36.87 -7.58
N GLY A 874 -4.43 -37.73 -7.33
CA GLY A 874 -4.85 -38.14 -5.99
C GLY A 874 -5.97 -37.32 -5.36
N PHE A 875 -6.68 -36.50 -6.13
CA PHE A 875 -7.84 -35.76 -5.61
C PHE A 875 -9.02 -36.70 -5.35
N SER A 876 -9.72 -36.45 -4.25
CA SER A 876 -11.07 -36.97 -4.01
C SER A 876 -12.07 -36.14 -4.82
N ILE A 877 -13.04 -36.78 -5.46
CA ILE A 877 -14.02 -36.11 -6.32
C ILE A 877 -15.42 -36.39 -5.81
N ASP A 878 -16.20 -35.33 -5.62
CA ASP A 878 -17.63 -35.38 -5.32
C ASP A 878 -18.41 -34.68 -6.44
N ILE A 879 -19.48 -35.31 -6.95
CA ILE A 879 -20.22 -34.83 -8.14
C ILE A 879 -21.66 -34.55 -7.73
N HIS A 880 -22.05 -33.28 -7.79
CA HIS A 880 -23.40 -32.81 -7.54
C HIS A 880 -24.11 -32.52 -8.86
N PHE A 881 -24.81 -33.54 -9.39
CA PHE A 881 -25.50 -33.42 -10.68
C PHE A 881 -26.64 -32.39 -10.69
N GLU A 882 -27.29 -32.14 -9.54
CA GLU A 882 -28.37 -31.16 -9.41
C GLU A 882 -27.85 -29.72 -9.56
N ASP A 883 -26.64 -29.45 -9.05
CA ASP A 883 -26.00 -28.13 -9.11
C ASP A 883 -25.13 -27.95 -10.37
N GLY A 884 -24.91 -29.02 -11.14
CA GLY A 884 -24.09 -28.99 -12.35
C GLY A 884 -22.59 -28.88 -12.07
N GLU A 885 -22.14 -29.28 -10.88
CA GLU A 885 -20.78 -29.06 -10.36
C GLU A 885 -20.11 -30.36 -9.88
N ALA A 886 -18.78 -30.40 -9.97
CA ALA A 886 -17.93 -31.46 -9.45
C ALA A 886 -16.78 -30.84 -8.64
N ASN A 887 -16.77 -31.17 -7.35
CA ASN A 887 -15.82 -30.70 -6.36
C ASN A 887 -14.62 -31.66 -6.29
N MET A 888 -13.42 -31.10 -6.23
CA MET A 888 -12.16 -31.84 -6.17
C MET A 888 -11.37 -31.37 -4.95
N VAL A 889 -10.94 -32.28 -4.08
CA VAL A 889 -10.16 -31.96 -2.88
C VAL A 889 -8.95 -32.88 -2.73
N LEU A 890 -7.78 -32.29 -2.49
CA LEU A 890 -6.53 -32.98 -2.19
C LEU A 890 -5.98 -32.51 -0.84
N PRO A 891 -6.01 -33.35 0.21
CA PRO A 891 -5.29 -33.09 1.45
C PRO A 891 -3.77 -33.09 1.20
N LEU A 892 -3.08 -32.04 1.62
CA LEU A 892 -1.63 -31.88 1.46
C LEU A 892 -0.84 -32.17 2.74
N SER A 893 -1.51 -32.15 3.91
CA SER A 893 -0.91 -32.41 5.23
C SER A 893 -1.42 -33.72 5.84
N SER A 894 -0.51 -34.50 6.42
CA SER A 894 -0.82 -35.80 7.06
C SER A 894 -1.47 -35.55 8.43
N GLY A 895 -2.80 -35.51 8.49
CA GLY A 895 -3.54 -35.33 9.75
C GLY A 895 -4.93 -34.71 9.60
N TYR A 896 -5.22 -34.05 8.49
CA TYR A 896 -6.56 -33.54 8.16
C TYR A 896 -7.35 -34.62 7.41
N ALA A 897 -7.96 -35.54 8.16
CA ALA A 897 -9.06 -36.33 7.61
C ALA A 897 -10.32 -35.44 7.58
N LEU A 898 -11.03 -35.41 6.45
CA LEU A 898 -12.31 -34.71 6.33
C LEU A 898 -13.24 -35.17 7.47
N PRO A 899 -13.89 -34.25 8.22
CA PRO A 899 -15.01 -34.66 9.05
C PRO A 899 -16.12 -35.17 8.12
N ASN A 900 -16.48 -36.44 8.29
CA ASN A 900 -17.63 -37.05 7.61
C ASN A 900 -18.93 -36.31 7.88
#